data_AF-A0A7C5VGE8-F1
#
_entry.id   AF-A0A7C5VGE8-F1
#
_cell.length_a   1.000
_cell.length_b   1.000
_cell.length_c   1.000
_cell.angle_alpha   90.00
_cell.angle_beta   90.00
_cell.angle_gamma   90.00
#
_symmetry.space_group_name_H-M   'P 1'
#
loop_
_entity.id
_entity.type
_entity.pdbx_description
1 polymer ?
#
loop_
_entity_poly.entity_id
_entity_poly.type
_entity_poly.pdbx_seq_one_letter_code
_entity_poly.pdbx_strand_id
1 'polypeptide(L)'
;MPTLKEVLGPLISAARHVFMKPYTIKYPYEKVPGMLQENYRYDPKAGIAYPGTKGRHLLRMDKCTGCSLCDIACQNIAEAITMVYAYDVFLDVPEDVFKEYGDPSSPVTGVAAALAEGLAEVAELGEVKYGFSHPVVPVLPDLKTVTKHDGYSSIRLVSGPVWARGIDYLVYNYLEGAFGALQRSGYTVSLVEDQSPDRVVYEVAKDVKAVRIRIEKRNMNIPVNKKSYFPSVDYGRCVFCGFCVDPMTPVIVNPGLKPIAEIGIGDKVLTHTGEYRPVTKIWELSYTGYLYKIEVYGHPDPLICTADHPILAVCRPFSSRKDRRLLRVKEPLGFVLPDQLKRGDYVVLPIPKKVVESPLYTQPVRLYRNGRVEEVLKLPNEPDLYRLIGYYLAEGFCDGDREVNFTFGAYETEVIEDCKALISRYFNKQVKEEKNTGRGIRLALHSVRAFHFFKQFGQGAHNKRIPDWVFFADFSKQVQLVKGLWLGDGCLVNQPRQRYLNITTTSKTLAYQTQLVLARLGVVGVVERQNCAGKKTVYRVNVFGKYALELANKMGIDMVYAPTKFVDKFQITENYVYYPIRSIDRQFVANYKVMDVTVADDHTFVPAGVTTSNCVDACPFYALEMTPDFELSSLSRQGLVYFPTALAAPKFSSPPPSINPIDAIMGWLRRKLL
;
A
#
# COMPACT_ATOMS: atom_id res chain seq x y z
N MET A 1 11.24 53.82 22.92
CA MET A 1 12.02 52.63 23.31
C MET A 1 11.04 51.61 23.89
N PRO A 2 10.96 50.38 23.36
CA PRO A 2 10.11 49.35 23.95
C PRO A 2 10.51 49.14 25.41
N THR A 3 9.52 48.97 26.28
CA THR A 3 9.74 48.82 27.72
C THR A 3 10.58 47.56 27.97
N LEU A 4 11.43 47.58 28.99
CA LEU A 4 12.30 46.45 29.36
C LEU A 4 11.51 45.12 29.47
N LYS A 5 10.23 45.20 29.83
CA LYS A 5 9.27 44.10 29.96
C LYS A 5 8.88 43.46 28.62
N GLU A 6 8.80 44.25 27.54
CA GLU A 6 8.47 43.80 26.18
C GLU A 6 9.65 43.10 25.50
N VAL A 7 10.88 43.45 25.88
CA VAL A 7 12.10 42.79 25.39
C VAL A 7 12.41 41.54 26.22
N LEU A 8 12.29 41.62 27.55
CA LEU A 8 12.60 40.51 28.45
C LEU A 8 11.52 39.43 28.46
N GLY A 9 10.24 39.75 28.26
CA GLY A 9 9.14 38.77 28.28
C GLY A 9 9.34 37.60 27.29
N PRO A 10 9.60 37.89 26.01
CA PRO A 10 9.90 36.87 25.00
C PRO A 10 11.21 36.14 25.26
N LEU A 11 12.26 36.84 25.73
CA LEU A 11 13.56 36.23 26.05
C LEU A 11 13.46 35.26 27.25
N ILE A 12 12.71 35.62 28.28
CA ILE A 12 12.44 34.77 29.45
C ILE A 12 11.56 33.58 29.04
N SER A 13 10.57 33.79 28.17
CA SER A 13 9.76 32.71 27.60
C SER A 13 10.60 31.75 26.76
N ALA A 14 11.50 32.28 25.93
CA ALA A 14 12.43 31.48 25.13
C ALA A 14 13.40 30.70 26.03
N ALA A 15 13.99 31.35 27.03
CA ALA A 15 14.88 30.72 28.00
C ALA A 15 14.19 29.60 28.80
N ARG A 16 12.90 29.77 29.15
CA ARG A 16 12.09 28.71 29.78
C ARG A 16 11.95 27.48 28.90
N HIS A 17 11.86 27.64 27.57
CA HIS A 17 11.72 26.52 26.64
C HIS A 17 13.05 25.84 26.27
N VAL A 18 14.18 26.53 26.40
CA VAL A 18 15.53 25.97 26.11
C VAL A 18 15.90 24.82 27.05
N PHE A 19 15.42 24.85 28.30
CA PHE A 19 15.75 23.83 29.32
C PHE A 19 14.62 22.82 29.58
N MET A 20 13.50 22.89 28.87
CA MET A 20 12.45 21.86 28.97
C MET A 20 12.89 20.62 28.18
N LYS A 21 12.94 19.45 28.83
CA LYS A 21 12.97 18.19 28.09
C LYS A 21 11.70 18.12 27.23
N PRO A 22 11.80 17.92 25.91
CA PRO A 22 10.62 17.71 25.09
C PRO A 22 9.84 16.52 25.63
N TYR A 23 8.53 16.68 25.83
CA TYR A 23 7.62 15.58 26.19
C TYR A 23 7.48 14.55 25.06
N THR A 24 8.08 14.84 23.91
CA THR A 24 7.97 14.12 22.66
C THR A 24 9.19 13.21 22.48
N ILE A 25 8.96 11.91 22.34
CA ILE A 25 10.01 10.92 22.06
C ILE A 25 10.14 10.77 20.53
N LYS A 26 11.37 10.77 20.00
CA LYS A 26 11.62 10.75 18.55
C LYS A 26 11.40 9.34 17.97
N TYR A 27 10.63 9.26 16.88
CA TYR A 27 10.45 8.06 16.06
C TYR A 27 10.88 8.32 14.60
N PRO A 28 11.56 7.36 13.94
CA PRO A 28 12.13 6.13 14.51
C PRO A 28 13.20 6.44 15.58
N TYR A 29 13.40 5.49 16.50
CA TYR A 29 14.41 5.61 17.54
C TYR A 29 15.84 5.58 16.95
N GLU A 30 15.99 5.00 15.77
CA GLU A 30 17.23 4.96 14.99
C GLU A 30 17.25 6.06 13.92
N LYS A 31 18.43 6.64 13.68
CA LYS A 31 18.61 7.67 12.66
C LYS A 31 18.53 7.03 11.27
N VAL A 32 17.54 7.42 10.47
CA VAL A 32 17.43 7.00 9.06
C VAL A 32 18.42 7.80 8.22
N PRO A 33 19.35 7.16 7.48
CA PRO A 33 20.27 7.87 6.60
C PRO A 33 19.51 8.64 5.51
N GLY A 34 19.83 9.92 5.30
CA GLY A 34 19.25 10.75 4.22
C GLY A 34 17.99 11.54 4.59
N MET A 35 17.41 11.37 5.78
CA MET A 35 16.38 12.29 6.30
C MET A 35 17.02 13.53 6.93
N LEU A 36 16.39 14.70 6.75
CA LEU A 36 16.74 15.92 7.49
C LEU A 36 16.68 15.63 9.00
N GLN A 37 17.71 16.03 9.75
CA GLN A 37 17.76 15.83 11.21
C GLN A 37 16.74 16.70 11.98
N GLU A 38 15.97 17.52 11.27
CA GLU A 38 14.98 18.42 11.84
C GLU A 38 13.67 17.67 12.17
N ASN A 39 12.95 18.16 13.18
CA ASN A 39 11.63 17.63 13.51
C ASN A 39 10.63 17.99 12.40
N TYR A 40 9.57 17.20 12.26
CA TYR A 40 8.40 17.62 11.47
C TYR A 40 7.93 19.00 11.95
N ARG A 41 7.84 19.97 11.03
CA ARG A 41 7.56 21.37 11.36
C ARG A 41 6.37 21.85 10.55
N TYR A 42 5.32 22.30 11.22
CA TYR A 42 4.18 22.94 10.57
C TYR A 42 4.34 24.46 10.60
N ASP A 43 4.21 25.12 9.45
CA ASP A 43 4.15 26.58 9.36
C ASP A 43 2.69 27.04 9.32
N PRO A 44 2.15 27.56 10.43
CA PRO A 44 0.75 27.96 10.51
C PRO A 44 0.41 29.19 9.66
N LYS A 45 1.39 29.97 9.20
CA LYS A 45 1.15 31.11 8.29
C LYS A 45 1.05 30.65 6.83
N ALA A 46 1.83 29.64 6.47
CA ALA A 46 1.85 29.08 5.12
C ALA A 46 0.84 27.93 4.93
N GLY A 47 0.36 27.31 6.01
CA GLY A 47 -0.49 26.12 5.96
C GLY A 47 0.27 24.86 5.49
N ILE A 48 1.59 24.91 5.45
CA ILE A 48 2.46 23.88 4.88
C ILE A 48 3.22 23.18 6.01
N ALA A 49 3.31 21.85 5.90
CA ALA A 49 4.13 21.06 6.80
C ALA A 49 5.43 20.61 6.11
N TYR A 50 6.54 20.81 6.80
CA TYR A 50 7.87 20.38 6.38
C TYR A 50 8.16 18.96 6.92
N PRO A 51 8.63 18.04 6.06
CA PRO A 51 8.92 16.67 6.46
C PRO A 51 10.10 16.62 7.45
N GLY A 52 10.02 15.69 8.42
CA GLY A 52 11.05 15.49 9.45
C GLY A 52 10.72 14.30 10.35
N THR A 53 11.53 14.06 11.39
CA THR A 53 11.29 12.96 12.35
C THR A 53 9.97 13.15 13.10
N LYS A 54 9.17 12.07 13.23
CA LYS A 54 7.85 12.11 13.88
C LYS A 54 8.01 11.90 15.37
N GLY A 55 7.44 12.81 16.16
CA GLY A 55 7.43 12.71 17.61
C GLY A 55 6.23 11.91 18.15
N ARG A 56 6.41 11.11 19.20
CA ARG A 56 5.33 10.43 19.95
C ARG A 56 4.71 11.36 21.00
N HIS A 57 3.39 11.34 21.20
CA HIS A 57 2.70 12.10 22.25
C HIS A 57 1.95 11.17 23.22
N LEU A 58 2.04 11.39 24.53
CA LEU A 58 1.04 10.84 25.47
C LEU A 58 -0.21 11.74 25.41
N LEU A 59 -1.43 11.18 25.25
CA LEU A 59 -2.64 11.98 25.41
C LEU A 59 -2.88 12.28 26.89
N ARG A 60 -2.26 13.35 27.35
CA ARG A 60 -2.51 13.96 28.64
C ARG A 60 -3.54 15.06 28.44
N MET A 61 -4.79 14.81 28.84
CA MET A 61 -5.89 15.77 28.64
C MET A 61 -5.54 17.16 29.21
N ASP A 62 -4.89 17.21 30.38
CA ASP A 62 -4.43 18.44 31.04
C ASP A 62 -3.30 19.19 30.29
N LYS A 63 -2.66 18.55 29.31
CA LYS A 63 -1.52 19.10 28.56
C LYS A 63 -1.70 19.14 27.04
N CYS A 64 -2.78 18.55 26.52
CA CYS A 64 -3.13 18.65 25.11
C CYS A 64 -3.28 20.12 24.75
N THR A 65 -2.70 20.58 23.64
CA THR A 65 -2.80 21.97 23.18
C THR A 65 -3.90 22.17 22.13
N GLY A 66 -4.54 21.09 21.67
CA GLY A 66 -5.53 21.13 20.59
C GLY A 66 -4.95 21.52 19.24
N CYS A 67 -3.67 21.20 18.98
CA CYS A 67 -2.94 21.61 17.77
C CYS A 67 -3.22 20.78 16.52
N SER A 68 -3.97 19.67 16.63
CA SER A 68 -4.30 18.75 15.52
C SER A 68 -3.11 18.05 14.85
N LEU A 69 -1.88 18.17 15.38
CA LEU A 69 -0.70 17.55 14.75
C LEU A 69 -0.78 16.02 14.68
N CYS A 70 -1.50 15.37 15.59
CA CYS A 70 -1.70 13.92 15.58
C CYS A 70 -2.65 13.46 14.46
N ASP A 71 -3.73 14.21 14.20
CA ASP A 71 -4.63 14.00 13.06
C ASP A 71 -3.88 14.23 11.74
N ILE A 72 -3.19 15.38 11.61
CA ILE A 72 -2.35 15.69 10.44
C ILE A 72 -1.29 14.60 10.20
N ALA A 73 -0.67 14.09 11.27
CA ALA A 73 0.32 13.01 11.15
C ALA A 73 -0.28 11.66 10.75
N CYS A 74 -1.59 11.47 10.93
CA CYS A 74 -2.36 10.27 10.60
C CYS A 74 -2.98 10.32 9.18
N GLN A 75 -3.11 11.52 8.60
CA GLN A 75 -3.58 11.73 7.23
C GLN A 75 -2.66 11.04 6.21
N ASN A 76 -3.25 10.43 5.18
CA ASN A 76 -2.58 9.65 4.13
C ASN A 76 -1.80 8.42 4.65
N ILE A 77 -2.09 7.97 5.88
CA ILE A 77 -1.47 6.79 6.48
C ILE A 77 -2.53 5.81 6.96
N ALA A 78 -3.28 6.18 8.01
CA ALA A 78 -4.30 5.32 8.60
C ALA A 78 -5.65 6.03 8.75
N GLU A 79 -5.69 7.37 8.68
CA GLU A 79 -6.91 8.19 8.85
C GLU A 79 -7.75 7.85 10.11
N ALA A 80 -7.10 7.26 11.11
CA ALA A 80 -7.68 6.74 12.33
C ALA A 80 -7.79 7.79 13.43
N ILE A 81 -6.90 8.79 13.44
CA ILE A 81 -6.96 9.90 14.41
C ILE A 81 -7.76 11.03 13.79
N THR A 82 -8.80 11.47 14.51
CA THR A 82 -9.63 12.59 14.08
C THR A 82 -9.86 13.54 15.24
N MET A 83 -9.86 14.84 14.99
CA MET A 83 -10.07 15.80 16.05
C MET A 83 -11.56 16.11 16.26
N VAL A 84 -11.99 16.10 17.52
CA VAL A 84 -13.39 16.22 17.96
C VAL A 84 -13.57 17.27 19.05
N TYR A 85 -14.78 17.81 19.14
CA TYR A 85 -15.27 18.65 20.22
C TYR A 85 -16.22 17.87 21.13
N ALA A 86 -16.30 18.29 22.39
CA ALA A 86 -17.30 17.80 23.34
C ALA A 86 -18.55 18.70 23.24
N TYR A 87 -19.71 18.11 23.01
CA TYR A 87 -20.99 18.83 22.93
C TYR A 87 -21.96 18.38 24.02
N ASP A 88 -22.77 19.32 24.50
CA ASP A 88 -23.95 19.06 25.31
C ASP A 88 -25.20 19.37 24.48
N VAL A 89 -26.22 18.54 24.64
CA VAL A 89 -27.55 18.74 24.03
C VAL A 89 -28.54 19.09 25.13
N PHE A 90 -29.25 20.19 24.96
CA PHE A 90 -30.24 20.70 25.89
C PHE A 90 -31.60 20.82 25.22
N LEU A 91 -32.65 20.54 25.99
CA LEU A 91 -34.03 20.89 25.68
C LEU A 91 -34.41 22.08 26.55
N ASP A 92 -34.52 23.26 25.94
CA ASP A 92 -34.93 24.49 26.58
C ASP A 92 -36.46 24.67 26.40
N VAL A 93 -37.19 24.61 27.51
CA VAL A 93 -38.66 24.66 27.53
C VAL A 93 -39.12 25.95 28.21
N PRO A 94 -39.98 26.76 27.58
CA PRO A 94 -40.57 27.93 28.25
C PRO A 94 -41.26 27.55 29.57
N GLU A 95 -41.13 28.37 30.62
CA GLU A 95 -41.65 28.03 31.97
C GLU A 95 -43.17 27.81 32.04
N ASP A 96 -43.93 28.48 31.17
CA ASP A 96 -45.38 28.33 31.03
C ASP A 96 -45.75 26.95 30.47
N VAL A 97 -44.92 26.40 29.58
CA VAL A 97 -45.12 25.07 28.98
C VAL A 97 -44.48 23.96 29.84
N PHE A 98 -43.43 24.27 30.62
CA PHE A 98 -42.75 23.30 31.48
C PHE A 98 -43.65 22.71 32.58
N LYS A 99 -44.70 23.43 33.01
CA LYS A 99 -45.68 22.92 33.99
C LYS A 99 -46.46 21.71 33.49
N GLU A 100 -46.52 21.50 32.18
CA GLU A 100 -47.20 20.37 31.53
C GLU A 100 -46.24 19.20 31.27
N TYR A 101 -44.97 19.30 31.68
CA TYR A 101 -43.99 18.22 31.55
C TYR A 101 -44.42 17.00 32.37
N GLY A 102 -44.64 15.86 31.70
CA GLY A 102 -45.21 14.65 32.30
C GLY A 102 -46.67 14.39 31.95
N ASP A 103 -47.38 15.36 31.36
CA ASP A 103 -48.66 15.12 30.68
C ASP A 103 -48.38 14.49 29.28
N PRO A 104 -48.91 13.30 28.97
CA PRO A 104 -48.73 12.64 27.67
C PRO A 104 -49.25 13.45 26.48
N SER A 105 -50.17 14.39 26.72
CA SER A 105 -50.75 15.25 25.69
C SER A 105 -49.95 16.54 25.44
N SER A 106 -48.94 16.82 26.29
CA SER A 106 -48.12 18.02 26.15
C SER A 106 -47.10 17.91 25.00
N PRO A 107 -46.95 18.95 24.17
CA PRO A 107 -45.91 19.02 23.14
C PRO A 107 -44.49 18.79 23.68
N VAL A 108 -44.22 19.18 24.93
CA VAL A 108 -42.91 19.04 25.56
C VAL A 108 -42.58 17.58 25.85
N THR A 109 -43.57 16.82 26.37
CA THR A 109 -43.42 15.39 26.63
C THR A 109 -43.20 14.63 25.33
N GLY A 110 -43.90 15.00 24.25
CA GLY A 110 -43.72 14.43 22.92
C GLY A 110 -42.33 14.69 22.32
N VAL A 111 -41.80 15.92 22.45
CA VAL A 111 -40.45 16.27 21.99
C VAL A 111 -39.37 15.58 22.81
N ALA A 112 -39.49 15.58 24.14
CA ALA A 112 -38.54 14.90 25.01
C ALA A 112 -38.53 13.37 24.76
N ALA A 113 -39.71 12.76 24.55
CA ALA A 113 -39.82 11.34 24.23
C ALA A 113 -39.20 11.02 22.87
N ALA A 114 -39.49 11.79 21.82
CA ALA A 114 -38.91 11.57 20.49
C ALA A 114 -37.39 11.73 20.47
N LEU A 115 -36.84 12.67 21.25
CA LEU A 115 -35.40 12.84 21.40
C LEU A 115 -34.77 11.72 22.22
N ALA A 116 -35.41 11.29 23.31
CA ALA A 116 -34.94 10.15 24.11
C ALA A 116 -34.98 8.84 23.32
N GLU A 117 -36.05 8.61 22.55
CA GLU A 117 -36.21 7.45 21.67
C GLU A 117 -35.20 7.49 20.52
N GLY A 118 -34.99 8.64 19.86
CA GLY A 118 -33.97 8.74 18.80
C GLY A 118 -32.55 8.52 19.30
N LEU A 119 -32.21 9.05 20.49
CA LEU A 119 -30.91 8.80 21.13
C LEU A 119 -30.76 7.35 21.61
N ALA A 120 -31.85 6.72 22.07
CA ALA A 120 -31.88 5.32 22.50
C ALA A 120 -31.87 4.32 21.33
N GLU A 121 -32.58 4.59 20.23
CA GLU A 121 -32.58 3.80 19.00
C GLU A 121 -31.17 3.73 18.42
N VAL A 122 -30.47 4.87 18.43
CA VAL A 122 -29.05 4.97 18.07
C VAL A 122 -28.15 4.15 19.02
N ALA A 123 -28.52 4.04 20.30
CA ALA A 123 -27.81 3.24 21.29
C ALA A 123 -28.06 1.73 21.17
N GLU A 124 -29.25 1.32 20.77
CA GLU A 124 -29.66 -0.09 20.63
C GLU A 124 -29.26 -0.70 19.28
N LEU A 125 -29.23 0.09 18.21
CA LEU A 125 -29.10 -0.46 16.87
C LEU A 125 -27.75 -1.12 16.58
N GLY A 126 -26.62 -0.66 17.12
CA GLY A 126 -25.29 -1.27 16.90
C GLY A 126 -24.84 -1.46 15.44
N GLU A 127 -25.71 -1.22 14.46
CA GLU A 127 -25.54 -1.42 13.04
C GLU A 127 -25.28 -0.07 12.38
N VAL A 128 -24.22 -0.05 11.57
CA VAL A 128 -23.89 1.07 10.70
C VAL A 128 -25.06 1.26 9.72
N LYS A 129 -25.84 2.33 9.85
CA LYS A 129 -26.61 2.81 8.70
C LYS A 129 -25.59 3.07 7.57
N TYR A 130 -25.80 2.48 6.39
CA TYR A 130 -24.91 2.70 5.25
C TYR A 130 -24.92 4.21 4.88
N GLY A 131 -23.73 4.82 4.76
CA GLY A 131 -23.56 6.23 4.35
C GLY A 131 -22.86 7.13 5.37
N PHE A 132 -22.58 6.65 6.59
CA PHE A 132 -21.87 7.41 7.60
C PHE A 132 -20.35 7.20 7.47
N SER A 133 -19.60 8.30 7.47
CA SER A 133 -18.13 8.23 7.49
C SER A 133 -17.58 7.89 8.90
N HIS A 134 -18.37 8.00 9.96
CA HIS A 134 -17.96 7.72 11.35
C HIS A 134 -19.04 6.89 12.06
N PRO A 135 -18.66 5.98 12.98
CA PRO A 135 -19.64 5.21 13.74
C PRO A 135 -20.39 6.10 14.74
N VAL A 136 -21.65 5.76 14.96
CA VAL A 136 -22.50 6.40 15.95
C VAL A 136 -22.38 5.62 17.26
N VAL A 137 -22.09 6.29 18.36
CA VAL A 137 -21.90 5.66 19.69
C VAL A 137 -23.15 5.85 20.56
N PRO A 138 -23.56 4.85 21.36
CA PRO A 138 -24.65 4.97 22.32
C PRO A 138 -24.57 6.22 23.17
N VAL A 139 -25.61 7.06 23.10
CA VAL A 139 -25.79 8.22 23.99
C VAL A 139 -26.93 7.89 24.93
N LEU A 140 -26.62 7.79 26.23
CA LEU A 140 -27.65 7.55 27.24
C LEU A 140 -28.30 8.86 27.66
N PRO A 141 -29.63 9.01 27.52
CA PRO A 141 -30.33 10.21 27.91
C PRO A 141 -30.37 10.39 29.43
N ASP A 142 -30.00 11.57 29.92
CA ASP A 142 -30.03 11.92 31.36
C ASP A 142 -31.07 12.99 31.68
N LEU A 143 -32.34 12.60 31.71
CA LEU A 143 -33.47 13.52 31.95
C LEU A 143 -33.57 14.03 33.41
N LYS A 144 -32.57 13.82 34.26
CA LYS A 144 -32.63 14.14 35.70
C LYS A 144 -32.04 15.49 36.08
N THR A 145 -31.43 16.23 35.15
CA THR A 145 -30.82 17.53 35.42
C THR A 145 -31.59 18.68 34.77
N VAL A 146 -32.28 19.48 35.60
CA VAL A 146 -33.02 20.68 35.19
C VAL A 146 -32.33 21.93 35.75
N THR A 147 -32.01 22.87 34.88
CA THR A 147 -31.43 24.18 35.23
C THR A 147 -32.35 25.28 34.74
N LYS A 148 -32.58 26.32 35.57
CA LYS A 148 -33.49 27.43 35.24
C LYS A 148 -32.71 28.67 34.80
N HIS A 149 -33.04 29.21 33.63
CA HIS A 149 -32.41 30.41 33.07
C HIS A 149 -33.41 31.22 32.24
N ASP A 150 -33.49 32.54 32.47
CA ASP A 150 -34.22 33.54 31.66
C ASP A 150 -35.54 33.07 31.02
N GLY A 151 -36.51 32.64 31.84
CA GLY A 151 -37.85 32.24 31.37
C GLY A 151 -37.93 30.84 30.72
N TYR A 152 -36.83 30.07 30.74
CA TYR A 152 -36.75 28.69 30.29
C TYR A 152 -36.27 27.75 31.39
N SER A 153 -36.83 26.53 31.38
CA SER A 153 -36.29 25.36 32.05
C SER A 153 -35.48 24.54 31.05
N SER A 154 -34.17 24.45 31.25
CA SER A 154 -33.24 23.70 30.41
C SER A 154 -33.00 22.30 30.99
N ILE A 155 -33.32 21.28 30.21
CA ILE A 155 -33.05 19.87 30.53
C ILE A 155 -31.83 19.43 29.72
N ARG A 156 -30.77 18.95 30.37
CA ARG A 156 -29.66 18.32 29.63
C ARG A 156 -30.10 16.93 29.20
N LEU A 157 -29.97 16.61 27.92
CA LEU A 157 -30.44 15.34 27.37
C LEU A 157 -29.36 14.25 27.36
N VAL A 158 -28.14 14.53 27.80
CA VAL A 158 -27.00 13.60 27.73
C VAL A 158 -26.25 13.52 29.06
N SER A 159 -25.96 12.29 29.51
CA SER A 159 -25.22 12.02 30.75
C SER A 159 -23.74 12.47 30.69
N GLY A 160 -23.14 12.41 29.50
CA GLY A 160 -21.77 12.82 29.21
C GLY A 160 -21.70 13.67 27.93
N PRO A 161 -20.54 14.29 27.64
CA PRO A 161 -20.41 15.06 26.43
C PRO A 161 -20.45 14.14 25.21
N VAL A 162 -21.19 14.53 24.18
CA VAL A 162 -21.18 13.86 22.88
C VAL A 162 -19.97 14.35 22.10
N TRP A 163 -19.06 13.45 21.78
CA TRP A 163 -17.85 13.79 21.03
C TRP A 163 -18.14 13.74 19.53
N ALA A 164 -18.03 14.88 18.84
CA ALA A 164 -18.27 14.97 17.40
C ALA A 164 -17.31 15.95 16.72
N ARG A 165 -17.08 15.75 15.41
CA ARG A 165 -16.26 16.66 14.59
C ARG A 165 -16.85 18.07 14.47
N GLY A 166 -18.18 18.14 14.46
CA GLY A 166 -18.98 19.35 14.29
C GLY A 166 -20.42 19.10 14.72
N ILE A 167 -21.19 20.17 14.86
CA ILE A 167 -22.59 20.10 15.28
C ILE A 167 -23.46 19.50 14.16
N ASP A 168 -23.12 19.78 12.91
CA ASP A 168 -23.70 19.17 11.70
C ASP A 168 -23.63 17.64 11.74
N TYR A 169 -22.46 17.08 12.04
CA TYR A 169 -22.27 15.64 12.19
C TYR A 169 -23.06 15.08 13.38
N LEU A 170 -23.15 15.82 14.49
CA LEU A 170 -23.94 15.41 15.64
C LEU A 170 -25.43 15.33 15.26
N VAL A 171 -25.96 16.36 14.60
CA VAL A 171 -27.37 16.40 14.19
C VAL A 171 -27.68 15.26 13.24
N TYR A 172 -26.86 15.06 12.20
CA TYR A 172 -27.02 13.98 11.23
C TYR A 172 -26.99 12.59 11.90
N ASN A 173 -26.05 12.37 12.81
CA ASN A 173 -25.87 11.06 13.45
C ASN A 173 -26.91 10.75 14.53
N TYR A 174 -27.37 11.76 15.27
CA TYR A 174 -28.10 11.56 16.53
C TYR A 174 -29.51 12.14 16.56
N LEU A 175 -29.79 13.19 15.78
CA LEU A 175 -31.03 13.97 15.90
C LEU A 175 -31.91 13.93 14.66
N GLU A 176 -31.36 13.62 13.47
CA GLU A 176 -32.12 13.60 12.22
C GLU A 176 -33.30 12.61 12.26
N GLY A 177 -33.11 11.42 12.86
CA GLY A 177 -34.19 10.45 13.06
C GLY A 177 -35.33 11.00 13.93
N ALA A 178 -34.98 11.63 15.05
CA ALA A 178 -35.94 12.27 15.95
C ALA A 178 -36.66 13.45 15.27
N PHE A 179 -35.94 14.27 14.50
CA PHE A 179 -36.53 15.38 13.74
C PHE A 179 -37.54 14.86 12.71
N GLY A 180 -37.20 13.79 11.98
CA GLY A 180 -38.11 13.14 11.05
C GLY A 180 -39.36 12.57 11.73
N ALA A 181 -39.22 11.96 12.91
CA ALA A 181 -40.36 11.45 13.69
C ALA A 181 -41.29 12.58 14.18
N LEU A 182 -40.72 13.70 14.64
CA LEU A 182 -41.45 14.89 15.04
C LEU A 182 -42.20 15.52 13.86
N GLN A 183 -41.55 15.65 12.69
CA GLN A 183 -42.20 16.16 11.48
C GLN A 183 -43.38 15.29 11.03
N ARG A 184 -43.24 13.95 11.05
CA ARG A 184 -44.35 13.02 10.76
C ARG A 184 -45.51 13.15 11.75
N SER A 185 -45.21 13.55 12.99
CA SER A 185 -46.19 13.76 14.06
C SER A 185 -46.80 15.18 14.07
N GLY A 186 -46.55 15.98 13.02
CA GLY A 186 -47.13 17.31 12.81
C GLY A 186 -46.37 18.47 13.46
N TYR A 187 -45.12 18.28 13.89
CA TYR A 187 -44.26 19.35 14.41
C TYR A 187 -43.46 20.02 13.29
N THR A 188 -43.21 21.33 13.41
CA THR A 188 -42.25 22.05 12.56
C THR A 188 -40.91 22.17 13.27
N VAL A 189 -39.82 21.76 12.61
CA VAL A 189 -38.44 21.91 13.10
C VAL A 189 -37.73 22.95 12.24
N SER A 190 -37.22 24.02 12.84
CA SER A 190 -36.53 25.11 12.13
C SER A 190 -35.22 25.49 12.83
N LEU A 191 -34.20 25.84 12.04
CA LEU A 191 -32.92 26.33 12.56
C LEU A 191 -33.06 27.83 12.88
N VAL A 192 -32.79 28.22 14.12
CA VAL A 192 -32.97 29.61 14.59
C VAL A 192 -31.64 30.31 14.84
N GLU A 193 -30.62 29.55 15.26
CA GLU A 193 -29.29 30.07 15.55
C GLU A 193 -28.24 29.07 15.09
N ASP A 194 -27.23 29.53 14.33
CA ASP A 194 -26.06 28.75 13.96
C ASP A 194 -24.77 29.57 14.17
N GLN A 195 -24.02 29.19 15.20
CA GLN A 195 -22.70 29.71 15.55
C GLN A 195 -21.70 28.55 15.61
N SER A 196 -21.78 27.61 14.66
CA SER A 196 -20.89 26.45 14.60
C SER A 196 -19.40 26.84 14.55
N PRO A 197 -18.51 26.15 15.29
CA PRO A 197 -18.72 24.92 16.05
C PRO A 197 -19.13 25.14 17.52
N ASP A 198 -19.48 26.36 17.93
CA ASP A 198 -19.69 26.67 19.35
C ASP A 198 -21.13 26.42 19.81
N ARG A 199 -22.13 26.78 19.00
CA ARG A 199 -23.54 26.67 19.39
C ARG A 199 -24.49 26.61 18.20
N VAL A 200 -25.55 25.81 18.31
CA VAL A 200 -26.69 25.77 17.37
C VAL A 200 -27.99 25.63 18.14
N VAL A 201 -29.06 26.29 17.70
CA VAL A 201 -30.40 26.19 18.29
C VAL A 201 -31.45 25.89 17.21
N TYR A 202 -32.19 24.81 17.43
CA TYR A 202 -33.38 24.46 16.65
C TYR A 202 -34.64 24.79 17.45
N GLU A 203 -35.66 25.31 16.79
CA GLU A 203 -36.99 25.50 17.36
C GLU A 203 -37.94 24.44 16.81
N VAL A 204 -38.66 23.78 17.72
CA VAL A 204 -39.65 22.75 17.44
C VAL A 204 -41.00 23.25 17.91
N ALA A 205 -41.96 23.43 17.00
CA ALA A 205 -43.26 24.01 17.29
C ALA A 205 -44.43 23.14 16.83
N LYS A 206 -45.53 23.19 17.59
CA LYS A 206 -46.82 22.55 17.26
C LYS A 206 -47.94 23.27 18.01
N ASP A 207 -49.04 23.58 17.30
CA ASP A 207 -50.28 24.14 17.85
C ASP A 207 -50.05 25.31 18.84
N VAL A 208 -49.32 26.34 18.38
CA VAL A 208 -48.95 27.61 19.07
C VAL A 208 -47.85 27.49 20.14
N LYS A 209 -47.47 26.27 20.56
CA LYS A 209 -46.40 26.04 21.54
C LYS A 209 -45.07 25.72 20.85
N ALA A 210 -43.96 26.24 21.36
CA ALA A 210 -42.62 26.02 20.83
C ALA A 210 -41.61 25.68 21.94
N VAL A 211 -40.69 24.77 21.64
CA VAL A 211 -39.54 24.41 22.49
C VAL A 211 -38.26 24.53 21.68
N ARG A 212 -37.12 24.67 22.37
CA ARG A 212 -35.82 24.82 21.72
C ARG A 212 -34.89 23.66 22.04
N ILE A 213 -34.21 23.16 21.02
CA ILE A 213 -33.14 22.17 21.14
C ILE A 213 -31.83 22.92 20.92
N ARG A 214 -31.04 23.08 21.99
CA ARG A 214 -29.78 23.79 21.97
C ARG A 214 -28.62 22.81 22.06
N ILE A 215 -27.69 22.90 21.12
CA ILE A 215 -26.43 22.14 21.12
C ILE A 215 -25.32 23.14 21.40
N GLU A 216 -24.51 22.87 22.42
CA GLU A 216 -23.47 23.79 22.86
C GLU A 216 -22.15 23.05 23.11
N LYS A 217 -21.04 23.65 22.64
CA LYS A 217 -19.71 23.12 22.86
C LYS A 217 -19.32 23.25 24.33
N ARG A 218 -19.01 22.12 24.97
CA ARG A 218 -18.53 22.06 26.34
C ARG A 218 -17.09 22.58 26.42
N ASN A 219 -16.86 23.61 27.23
CA ASN A 219 -15.52 24.07 27.56
C ASN A 219 -14.90 23.18 28.65
N MET A 220 -13.80 22.49 28.32
CA MET A 220 -13.09 21.60 29.24
C MET A 220 -12.19 22.37 30.23
N ASN A 221 -12.13 23.71 30.14
CA ASN A 221 -11.38 24.59 31.04
C ASN A 221 -9.88 24.25 31.17
N ILE A 222 -9.26 23.87 30.05
CA ILE A 222 -7.84 23.50 30.00
C ILE A 222 -7.03 24.72 29.51
N PRO A 223 -6.17 25.34 30.34
CA PRO A 223 -5.51 26.61 29.99
C PRO A 223 -4.68 26.56 28.71
N VAL A 224 -4.11 25.39 28.41
CA VAL A 224 -3.31 25.15 27.20
C VAL A 224 -4.14 24.75 25.97
N ASN A 225 -5.39 24.31 26.15
CA ASN A 225 -6.33 23.98 25.07
C ASN A 225 -7.53 24.91 25.07
N LYS A 226 -7.31 26.18 24.68
CA LYS A 226 -8.39 27.18 24.60
C LYS A 226 -9.53 26.78 23.65
N LYS A 227 -9.25 25.92 22.67
CA LYS A 227 -10.23 25.45 21.68
C LYS A 227 -11.14 24.33 22.20
N SER A 228 -10.77 23.67 23.31
CA SER A 228 -11.38 22.42 23.77
C SER A 228 -11.51 21.36 22.66
N TYR A 229 -10.43 21.20 21.89
CA TYR A 229 -10.37 20.32 20.72
C TYR A 229 -9.39 19.17 20.97
N PHE A 230 -9.84 17.93 20.79
CA PHE A 230 -9.10 16.75 21.25
C PHE A 230 -9.07 15.63 20.20
N PRO A 231 -8.03 14.79 20.17
CA PRO A 231 -7.98 13.64 19.28
C PRO A 231 -8.88 12.51 19.78
N SER A 232 -9.69 11.96 18.88
CA SER A 232 -10.39 10.68 18.98
C SER A 232 -9.71 9.68 18.05
N VAL A 233 -9.65 8.41 18.45
CA VAL A 233 -9.08 7.33 17.63
C VAL A 233 -10.20 6.38 17.20
N ASP A 234 -10.31 6.12 15.91
CA ASP A 234 -11.19 5.10 15.34
C ASP A 234 -10.34 3.93 14.81
N TYR A 235 -10.26 2.83 15.56
CA TYR A 235 -9.55 1.63 15.12
C TYR A 235 -10.30 0.85 14.03
N GLY A 236 -11.59 1.10 13.83
CA GLY A 236 -12.33 0.62 12.68
C GLY A 236 -11.89 1.29 11.38
N ARG A 237 -11.41 2.54 11.45
CA ARG A 237 -10.70 3.24 10.36
C ARG A 237 -9.21 2.97 10.33
N CYS A 238 -8.63 2.59 11.47
CA CYS A 238 -7.27 2.07 11.52
C CYS A 238 -7.20 0.80 10.68
N VAL A 239 -6.88 0.98 9.40
CA VAL A 239 -6.33 -0.07 8.58
C VAL A 239 -5.06 -0.53 9.29
N PHE A 240 -5.15 -1.66 9.99
CA PHE A 240 -4.18 -2.71 9.73
C PHE A 240 -4.11 -2.78 8.21
N CYS A 241 -3.06 -2.18 7.66
CA CYS A 241 -2.90 -1.80 6.26
C CYS A 241 -3.67 -2.77 5.35
N GLY A 242 -4.83 -2.34 4.86
CA GLY A 242 -5.74 -3.16 4.06
C GLY A 242 -5.24 -3.34 2.63
N PHE A 243 -3.93 -3.23 2.40
CA PHE A 243 -3.28 -3.20 1.10
C PHE A 243 -2.90 -4.61 0.69
N CYS A 244 -3.86 -5.52 0.64
CA CYS A 244 -3.52 -6.92 0.46
C CYS A 244 -3.84 -7.41 -0.95
N VAL A 245 -3.11 -8.44 -1.35
CA VAL A 245 -3.30 -9.18 -2.60
C VAL A 245 -3.73 -10.61 -2.31
N ASP A 246 -4.26 -11.27 -3.34
CA ASP A 246 -4.61 -12.68 -3.27
C ASP A 246 -3.38 -13.56 -2.96
N PRO A 247 -3.49 -14.58 -2.08
CA PRO A 247 -2.37 -15.45 -1.68
C PRO A 247 -1.64 -16.16 -2.84
N MET A 248 -2.33 -16.42 -3.96
CA MET A 248 -1.76 -17.06 -5.15
C MET A 248 -1.12 -16.07 -6.12
N THR A 249 -1.20 -14.76 -5.83
CA THR A 249 -0.62 -13.72 -6.67
C THR A 249 0.90 -13.89 -6.73
N PRO A 250 1.48 -14.07 -7.93
CA PRO A 250 2.92 -14.25 -8.06
C PRO A 250 3.66 -12.92 -7.87
N VAL A 251 4.67 -12.88 -7.01
CA VAL A 251 5.54 -11.73 -6.76
C VAL A 251 6.91 -11.95 -7.39
N ILE A 252 7.45 -10.91 -8.01
CA ILE A 252 8.81 -10.93 -8.57
C ILE A 252 9.84 -10.90 -7.44
N VAL A 253 10.51 -12.04 -7.24
CA VAL A 253 11.61 -12.22 -6.27
C VAL A 253 12.97 -12.19 -6.98
N ASN A 254 14.08 -12.19 -6.23
CA ASN A 254 15.43 -12.11 -6.78
C ASN A 254 16.06 -13.46 -7.17
N PRO A 255 16.37 -13.66 -8.46
CA PRO A 255 15.50 -13.43 -9.59
C PRO A 255 14.54 -14.62 -9.71
N GLY A 256 13.25 -14.37 -9.85
CA GLY A 256 12.29 -15.44 -9.99
C GLY A 256 10.88 -14.98 -9.67
N LEU A 257 10.05 -15.96 -9.37
CA LEU A 257 8.65 -15.76 -9.10
C LEU A 257 8.22 -16.71 -7.98
N LYS A 258 7.55 -16.18 -6.97
CA LYS A 258 6.90 -16.96 -5.90
C LYS A 258 5.49 -16.42 -5.67
N PRO A 259 4.47 -17.25 -5.45
CA PRO A 259 3.22 -16.79 -4.85
C PRO A 259 3.50 -16.02 -3.56
N ILE A 260 2.73 -14.97 -3.26
CA ILE A 260 2.94 -14.21 -2.02
C ILE A 260 2.84 -15.09 -0.77
N ALA A 261 2.00 -16.14 -0.81
CA ALA A 261 1.89 -17.12 0.27
C ALA A 261 3.17 -17.93 0.54
N GLU A 262 4.11 -17.99 -0.42
CA GLU A 262 5.39 -18.71 -0.30
C GLU A 262 6.56 -17.77 0.03
N ILE A 263 6.32 -16.47 0.18
CA ILE A 263 7.37 -15.50 0.51
C ILE A 263 7.72 -15.59 1.99
N GLY A 264 9.01 -15.69 2.28
CA GLY A 264 9.55 -15.68 3.64
C GLY A 264 10.20 -14.34 4.01
N ILE A 265 10.38 -14.10 5.32
CA ILE A 265 11.22 -13.01 5.81
C ILE A 265 12.66 -13.21 5.29
N GLY A 266 13.24 -12.15 4.74
CA GLY A 266 14.57 -12.17 4.12
C GLY A 266 14.58 -12.47 2.61
N ASP A 267 13.47 -12.97 2.04
CA ASP A 267 13.34 -13.05 0.58
C ASP A 267 13.44 -11.63 0.00
N LYS A 268 14.13 -11.48 -1.13
CA LYS A 268 14.28 -10.18 -1.80
C LYS A 268 13.27 -10.04 -2.92
N VAL A 269 12.45 -9.00 -2.87
CA VAL A 269 11.44 -8.67 -3.88
C VAL A 269 11.84 -7.44 -4.68
N LEU A 270 11.42 -7.39 -5.95
CA LEU A 270 11.65 -6.24 -6.81
C LEU A 270 10.78 -5.06 -6.34
N THR A 271 11.36 -3.86 -6.26
CA THR A 271 10.67 -2.63 -5.82
C THR A 271 10.51 -1.64 -6.98
N HIS A 272 9.77 -0.56 -6.74
CA HIS A 272 9.54 0.50 -7.73
C HIS A 272 10.84 1.19 -8.22
N THR A 273 11.94 1.10 -7.48
CA THR A 273 13.23 1.72 -7.83
C THR A 273 14.03 0.91 -8.87
N GLY A 274 13.62 -0.34 -9.12
CA GLY A 274 14.37 -1.30 -9.93
C GLY A 274 15.44 -2.06 -9.12
N GLU A 275 15.39 -1.99 -7.79
CA GLU A 275 16.25 -2.73 -6.89
C GLU A 275 15.51 -3.87 -6.20
N TYR A 276 16.27 -4.83 -5.66
CA TYR A 276 15.73 -5.95 -4.89
C TYR A 276 15.98 -5.72 -3.40
N ARG A 277 14.90 -5.58 -2.63
CA ARG A 277 14.95 -5.30 -1.19
C ARG A 277 14.38 -6.46 -0.37
N PRO A 278 14.92 -6.75 0.82
CA PRO A 278 14.45 -7.85 1.65
C PRO A 278 13.06 -7.56 2.24
N VAL A 279 12.25 -8.62 2.33
CA VAL A 279 11.00 -8.64 3.08
C VAL A 279 11.33 -8.69 4.57
N THR A 280 10.81 -7.74 5.34
CA THR A 280 11.01 -7.61 6.78
C THR A 280 9.84 -8.18 7.59
N LYS A 281 8.64 -8.24 7.00
CA LYS A 281 7.42 -8.72 7.66
C LYS A 281 6.45 -9.31 6.66
N ILE A 282 5.62 -10.26 7.12
CA ILE A 282 4.54 -10.88 6.36
C ILE A 282 3.23 -10.58 7.07
N TRP A 283 2.19 -10.26 6.30
CA TRP A 283 0.86 -9.96 6.76
C TRP A 283 -0.12 -10.97 6.19
N GLU A 284 -1.00 -11.48 7.05
CA GLU A 284 -2.09 -12.36 6.69
C GLU A 284 -3.36 -11.86 7.38
N LEU A 285 -4.38 -11.57 6.59
CA LEU A 285 -5.62 -10.92 7.05
C LEU A 285 -6.84 -11.59 6.42
N SER A 286 -7.95 -11.59 7.15
CA SER A 286 -9.26 -11.95 6.61
C SER A 286 -9.97 -10.69 6.14
N TYR A 287 -10.36 -10.65 4.87
CA TYR A 287 -10.97 -9.49 4.21
C TYR A 287 -12.42 -9.77 3.80
N THR A 288 -13.31 -8.83 4.14
CA THR A 288 -14.70 -8.80 3.67
C THR A 288 -14.92 -7.49 2.95
N GLY A 289 -15.18 -7.54 1.65
CA GLY A 289 -15.25 -6.36 0.79
C GLY A 289 -15.10 -6.72 -0.70
N TYR A 290 -14.86 -5.73 -1.54
CA TYR A 290 -14.63 -5.95 -2.96
C TYR A 290 -13.16 -6.28 -3.25
N LEU A 291 -12.92 -7.43 -3.89
CA LEU A 291 -11.66 -7.70 -4.57
C LEU A 291 -11.72 -7.20 -6.01
N TYR A 292 -10.67 -6.51 -6.42
CA TYR A 292 -10.46 -6.04 -7.77
C TYR A 292 -9.52 -6.99 -8.50
N LYS A 293 -9.97 -7.48 -9.66
CA LYS A 293 -9.18 -8.27 -10.59
C LYS A 293 -8.80 -7.38 -11.78
N ILE A 294 -7.53 -7.00 -11.83
CA ILE A 294 -6.98 -6.10 -12.85
C ILE A 294 -6.18 -6.94 -13.84
N GLU A 295 -6.70 -7.04 -15.07
CA GLU A 295 -6.01 -7.72 -16.16
C GLU A 295 -5.20 -6.71 -16.96
N VAL A 296 -3.92 -7.01 -17.19
CA VAL A 296 -2.97 -6.09 -17.83
C VAL A 296 -2.43 -6.73 -19.10
N TYR A 297 -2.36 -5.97 -20.20
CA TYR A 297 -1.71 -6.47 -21.41
C TYR A 297 -0.23 -6.73 -21.15
N GLY A 298 0.30 -7.88 -21.55
CA GLY A 298 1.72 -8.20 -21.34
C GLY A 298 2.01 -9.01 -20.08
N HIS A 299 1.04 -9.21 -19.19
CA HIS A 299 1.17 -10.07 -18.02
C HIS A 299 0.17 -11.24 -18.10
N PRO A 300 0.59 -12.48 -17.81
CA PRO A 300 -0.27 -13.65 -17.89
C PRO A 300 -1.18 -13.82 -16.67
N ASP A 301 -0.83 -13.21 -15.55
CA ASP A 301 -1.60 -13.25 -14.31
C ASP A 301 -2.27 -11.89 -14.07
N PRO A 302 -3.53 -11.86 -13.64
CA PRO A 302 -4.14 -10.63 -13.15
C PRO A 302 -3.56 -10.25 -11.78
N LEU A 303 -3.55 -8.96 -11.48
CA LEU A 303 -3.42 -8.49 -10.10
C LEU A 303 -4.78 -8.63 -9.42
N ILE A 304 -4.86 -9.40 -8.35
CA ILE A 304 -6.06 -9.52 -7.51
C ILE A 304 -5.75 -8.85 -6.18
N CYS A 305 -6.45 -7.76 -5.87
CA CYS A 305 -6.15 -6.91 -4.71
C CYS A 305 -7.43 -6.37 -4.05
N THR A 306 -7.31 -5.93 -2.80
CA THR A 306 -8.38 -5.25 -2.06
C THR A 306 -8.68 -3.86 -2.62
N ALA A 307 -9.84 -3.32 -2.29
CA ALA A 307 -10.27 -1.99 -2.74
C ALA A 307 -9.33 -0.84 -2.38
N ASP A 308 -8.57 -0.98 -1.30
CA ASP A 308 -7.69 0.07 -0.77
C ASP A 308 -6.23 -0.10 -1.22
N HIS A 309 -5.90 -1.09 -2.06
CA HIS A 309 -4.51 -1.43 -2.42
C HIS A 309 -3.91 -0.42 -3.42
N PRO A 310 -2.91 0.42 -3.04
CA PRO A 310 -2.40 1.47 -3.92
C PRO A 310 -1.52 0.88 -5.04
N ILE A 311 -1.87 1.18 -6.28
CA ILE A 311 -1.18 0.70 -7.49
C ILE A 311 -0.46 1.86 -8.15
N LEU A 312 0.82 1.67 -8.50
CA LEU A 312 1.60 2.68 -9.20
C LEU A 312 1.18 2.72 -10.68
N ALA A 313 0.55 3.84 -11.07
CA ALA A 313 -0.09 3.96 -12.37
C ALA A 313 0.02 5.38 -12.95
N VAL A 314 -0.27 5.47 -14.24
CA VAL A 314 -0.53 6.73 -14.96
C VAL A 314 -1.95 6.67 -15.47
N CYS A 315 -2.81 7.51 -14.89
CA CYS A 315 -4.17 7.72 -15.39
C CYS A 315 -4.13 8.42 -16.75
N ARG A 316 -5.03 8.04 -17.65
CA ARG A 316 -5.13 8.72 -18.94
C ARG A 316 -6.06 9.93 -18.87
N PRO A 317 -5.65 11.07 -19.47
CA PRO A 317 -6.58 12.14 -19.76
C PRO A 317 -7.57 11.65 -20.83
N PHE A 318 -8.82 12.09 -20.71
CA PHE A 318 -9.87 11.75 -21.66
C PHE A 318 -9.51 12.30 -23.06
N SER A 319 -9.43 11.45 -24.08
CA SER A 319 -9.26 11.93 -25.46
C SER A 319 -10.59 12.46 -25.98
N SER A 320 -10.66 13.75 -26.30
CA SER A 320 -11.82 14.36 -26.98
C SER A 320 -11.93 13.97 -28.46
N ARG A 321 -10.90 13.31 -29.03
CA ARG A 321 -10.89 12.88 -30.44
C ARG A 321 -11.52 11.49 -30.59
N LYS A 322 -12.44 11.35 -31.56
CA LYS A 322 -13.06 10.08 -32.00
C LYS A 322 -12.04 8.99 -32.41
N ASP A 323 -10.81 9.39 -32.71
CA ASP A 323 -9.73 8.48 -33.07
C ASP A 323 -9.23 7.81 -31.79
N ARG A 324 -9.56 6.54 -31.58
CA ARG A 324 -9.21 5.69 -30.41
C ARG A 324 -7.70 5.44 -30.27
N ARG A 325 -6.85 6.37 -30.71
CA ARG A 325 -5.40 6.29 -30.61
C ARG A 325 -5.00 6.45 -29.16
N LEU A 326 -4.11 5.56 -28.74
CA LEU A 326 -3.52 5.53 -27.42
C LEU A 326 -2.70 6.83 -27.21
N LEU A 327 -3.18 7.73 -26.33
CA LEU A 327 -2.43 8.93 -25.95
C LEU A 327 -1.09 8.54 -25.30
N ARG A 328 -0.02 9.26 -25.65
CA ARG A 328 1.31 9.14 -25.01
C ARG A 328 1.19 9.45 -23.51
N VAL A 329 1.98 8.78 -22.68
CA VAL A 329 2.05 9.05 -21.24
C VAL A 329 2.40 10.52 -21.04
N LYS A 330 1.50 11.29 -20.41
CA LYS A 330 1.61 12.74 -20.21
C LYS A 330 1.35 13.19 -18.77
N GLU A 331 0.91 12.28 -17.90
CA GLU A 331 0.57 12.58 -16.51
C GLU A 331 1.65 12.02 -15.55
N PRO A 332 1.81 12.61 -14.36
CA PRO A 332 2.80 12.12 -13.39
C PRO A 332 2.44 10.70 -12.94
N LEU A 333 3.48 9.90 -12.70
CA LEU A 333 3.35 8.59 -12.08
C LEU A 333 2.91 8.78 -10.62
N GLY A 334 1.86 8.07 -10.20
CA GLY A 334 1.33 8.18 -8.84
C GLY A 334 0.70 6.88 -8.36
N PHE A 335 0.54 6.75 -7.05
CA PHE A 335 -0.24 5.65 -6.47
C PHE A 335 -1.73 5.98 -6.58
N VAL A 336 -2.48 5.06 -7.18
CA VAL A 336 -3.89 5.20 -7.50
C VAL A 336 -4.62 3.97 -6.97
N LEU A 337 -5.84 4.16 -6.47
CA LEU A 337 -6.66 3.06 -5.97
C LEU A 337 -7.33 2.30 -7.13
N PRO A 338 -7.66 1.01 -6.96
CA PRO A 338 -8.30 0.19 -7.98
C PRO A 338 -9.60 0.76 -8.56
N ASP A 339 -10.39 1.47 -7.75
CA ASP A 339 -11.67 2.08 -8.15
C ASP A 339 -11.50 3.35 -9.00
N GLN A 340 -10.34 4.01 -8.91
CA GLN A 340 -9.96 5.19 -9.69
C GLN A 340 -9.34 4.82 -11.05
N LEU A 341 -8.90 3.56 -11.21
CA LEU A 341 -8.32 3.06 -12.46
C LEU A 341 -9.40 2.74 -13.49
N LYS A 342 -9.08 2.93 -14.77
CA LYS A 342 -9.94 2.54 -15.89
C LYS A 342 -9.18 1.82 -16.98
N ARG A 343 -9.92 1.10 -17.82
CA ARG A 343 -9.37 0.43 -19.01
C ARG A 343 -8.56 1.42 -19.87
N GLY A 344 -7.33 1.03 -20.17
CA GLY A 344 -6.41 1.83 -21.00
C GLY A 344 -5.53 2.82 -20.24
N ASP A 345 -5.69 2.94 -18.91
CA ASP A 345 -4.65 3.51 -18.04
C ASP A 345 -3.42 2.60 -18.04
N TYR A 346 -2.28 3.12 -17.61
CA TYR A 346 -1.01 2.38 -17.60
C TYR A 346 -0.60 2.02 -16.19
N VAL A 347 -0.26 0.76 -15.98
CA VAL A 347 0.50 0.30 -14.81
C VAL A 347 1.96 0.09 -15.20
N VAL A 348 2.84 0.04 -14.20
CA VAL A 348 4.29 -0.02 -14.44
C VAL A 348 4.94 -1.28 -13.89
N LEU A 349 5.82 -1.85 -14.72
CA LEU A 349 6.82 -2.84 -14.34
C LEU A 349 8.18 -2.14 -14.23
N PRO A 350 8.87 -2.17 -13.08
CA PRO A 350 10.17 -1.54 -12.91
C PRO A 350 11.27 -2.38 -13.58
N ILE A 351 12.27 -1.71 -14.13
CA ILE A 351 13.39 -2.33 -14.83
C ILE A 351 14.52 -2.59 -13.83
N PRO A 352 14.95 -3.85 -13.61
CA PRO A 352 16.04 -4.15 -12.68
C PRO A 352 17.36 -3.50 -13.12
N LYS A 353 18.00 -2.71 -12.25
CA LYS A 353 19.16 -1.88 -12.61
C LYS A 353 20.53 -2.54 -12.40
N LYS A 354 20.61 -3.50 -11.47
CA LYS A 354 21.88 -4.13 -11.08
C LYS A 354 22.58 -4.78 -12.28
N VAL A 355 23.84 -4.46 -12.52
CA VAL A 355 24.71 -5.16 -13.48
C VAL A 355 25.92 -5.69 -12.71
N VAL A 356 26.25 -6.96 -12.92
CA VAL A 356 27.38 -7.63 -12.28
C VAL A 356 28.36 -8.05 -13.37
N GLU A 357 29.53 -7.44 -13.35
CA GLU A 357 30.63 -7.82 -14.22
C GLU A 357 31.53 -8.81 -13.49
N SER A 358 31.75 -9.96 -14.13
CA SER A 358 32.76 -10.91 -13.72
C SER A 358 33.38 -11.51 -14.98
N PRO A 359 34.71 -11.60 -15.10
CA PRO A 359 35.37 -12.21 -16.26
C PRO A 359 35.37 -13.74 -16.19
N LEU A 360 35.15 -14.33 -15.02
CA LEU A 360 35.23 -15.77 -14.82
C LEU A 360 34.05 -16.28 -13.98
N TYR A 361 33.43 -17.35 -14.44
CA TYR A 361 32.47 -18.11 -13.65
C TYR A 361 33.18 -19.23 -12.90
N THR A 362 32.96 -19.33 -11.60
CA THR A 362 33.54 -20.38 -10.75
C THR A 362 32.47 -21.13 -9.97
N GLN A 363 32.56 -22.46 -9.94
CA GLN A 363 31.65 -23.30 -9.15
C GLN A 363 32.42 -24.47 -8.53
N PRO A 364 32.26 -24.74 -7.23
CA PRO A 364 32.82 -25.96 -6.63
C PRO A 364 32.07 -27.18 -7.17
N VAL A 365 32.81 -28.16 -7.70
CA VAL A 365 32.26 -29.41 -8.23
C VAL A 365 32.76 -30.58 -7.40
N ARG A 366 31.82 -31.42 -6.96
CA ARG A 366 32.14 -32.66 -6.26
C ARG A 366 32.50 -33.73 -7.29
N LEU A 367 33.78 -34.02 -7.44
CA LEU A 367 34.25 -35.17 -8.21
C LEU A 367 34.63 -36.28 -7.24
N TYR A 368 34.02 -37.45 -7.38
CA TYR A 368 34.44 -38.64 -6.66
C TYR A 368 35.68 -39.21 -7.35
N ARG A 369 36.87 -38.76 -6.94
CA ARG A 369 38.13 -39.40 -7.31
C ARG A 369 38.95 -39.63 -6.04
N ASN A 370 39.18 -40.88 -5.69
CA ASN A 370 40.04 -41.30 -4.57
C ASN A 370 39.65 -40.73 -3.18
N GLY A 371 38.36 -40.55 -2.89
CA GLY A 371 37.89 -40.20 -1.54
C GLY A 371 38.12 -38.75 -1.08
N ARG A 372 38.60 -37.85 -1.94
CA ARG A 372 38.69 -36.41 -1.67
C ARG A 372 37.80 -35.61 -2.62
N VAL A 373 37.07 -34.64 -2.06
CA VAL A 373 36.26 -33.68 -2.78
C VAL A 373 37.08 -32.40 -2.93
N GLU A 374 37.08 -31.80 -4.12
CA GLU A 374 37.16 -30.35 -4.43
C GLU A 374 37.97 -30.07 -5.71
N GLU A 375 37.29 -30.01 -6.85
CA GLU A 375 37.80 -29.27 -8.02
C GLU A 375 36.87 -28.07 -8.26
N VAL A 376 37.42 -26.90 -8.56
CA VAL A 376 36.64 -25.70 -8.92
C VAL A 376 36.52 -25.64 -10.44
N LEU A 377 35.31 -25.77 -10.96
CA LEU A 377 35.01 -25.49 -12.37
C LEU A 377 35.24 -24.01 -12.62
N LYS A 378 36.04 -23.69 -13.65
CA LYS A 378 36.32 -22.34 -14.11
C LYS A 378 35.93 -22.24 -15.58
N LEU A 379 35.03 -21.31 -15.91
CA LEU A 379 34.59 -21.04 -17.28
C LEU A 379 34.77 -19.55 -17.59
N PRO A 380 35.30 -19.18 -18.77
CA PRO A 380 35.28 -17.79 -19.22
C PRO A 380 33.85 -17.25 -19.22
N ASN A 381 33.64 -16.12 -18.54
CA ASN A 381 32.32 -15.50 -18.41
C ASN A 381 32.15 -14.46 -19.52
N GLU A 382 31.85 -14.93 -20.72
CA GLU A 382 31.80 -14.15 -21.97
C GLU A 382 30.49 -14.41 -22.75
N PRO A 383 30.13 -13.58 -23.74
CA PRO A 383 28.83 -13.66 -24.41
C PRO A 383 28.50 -15.04 -25.01
N ASP A 384 29.50 -15.76 -25.52
CA ASP A 384 29.31 -17.10 -26.09
C ASP A 384 28.80 -18.13 -25.07
N LEU A 385 29.18 -18.00 -23.79
CA LEU A 385 28.68 -18.89 -22.73
C LEU A 385 27.17 -18.69 -22.54
N TYR A 386 26.68 -17.46 -22.70
CA TYR A 386 25.28 -17.12 -22.53
C TYR A 386 24.43 -17.62 -23.68
N ARG A 387 24.97 -17.66 -24.90
CA ARG A 387 24.33 -18.34 -26.04
C ARG A 387 24.15 -19.82 -25.78
N LEU A 388 25.18 -20.49 -25.25
CA LEU A 388 25.07 -21.91 -24.84
C LEU A 388 24.07 -22.12 -23.71
N ILE A 389 24.02 -21.23 -22.72
CA ILE A 389 22.99 -21.25 -21.66
C ILE A 389 21.60 -21.08 -22.28
N GLY A 390 21.44 -20.20 -23.27
CA GLY A 390 20.19 -20.01 -24.01
C GLY A 390 19.74 -21.30 -24.70
N TYR A 391 20.65 -22.00 -25.39
CA TYR A 391 20.36 -23.31 -25.98
C TYR A 391 19.95 -24.34 -24.92
N TYR A 392 20.57 -24.34 -23.74
CA TYR A 392 20.16 -25.25 -22.67
C TYR A 392 18.76 -24.92 -22.15
N LEU A 393 18.46 -23.62 -21.98
CA LEU A 393 17.15 -23.18 -21.53
C LEU A 393 16.05 -23.47 -22.54
N ALA A 394 16.36 -23.54 -23.84
CA ALA A 394 15.42 -23.98 -24.86
C ALA A 394 15.36 -25.52 -24.96
N GLU A 395 16.46 -26.14 -25.38
CA GLU A 395 16.51 -27.53 -25.84
C GLU A 395 17.21 -28.50 -24.87
N GLY A 396 17.80 -27.95 -23.81
CA GLY A 396 18.61 -28.70 -22.86
C GLY A 396 17.82 -29.46 -21.79
N PHE A 397 18.33 -30.62 -21.39
CA PHE A 397 17.95 -31.32 -20.17
C PHE A 397 19.13 -32.10 -19.58
N CYS A 398 19.13 -32.33 -18.28
CA CYS A 398 20.08 -33.25 -17.64
C CYS A 398 19.46 -34.64 -17.51
N ASP A 399 20.27 -35.68 -17.72
CA ASP A 399 19.88 -37.08 -17.57
C ASP A 399 20.82 -37.78 -16.57
N GLY A 400 20.24 -38.46 -15.58
CA GLY A 400 20.96 -38.96 -14.41
C GLY A 400 21.81 -37.88 -13.72
N ASP A 401 23.04 -38.25 -13.32
CA ASP A 401 23.97 -37.37 -12.59
C ASP A 401 25.24 -36.99 -13.39
N ARG A 402 25.30 -37.35 -14.68
CA ARG A 402 26.55 -37.30 -15.45
C ARG A 402 26.37 -36.90 -16.91
N GLU A 403 25.14 -36.68 -17.35
CA GLU A 403 24.83 -36.42 -18.76
C GLU A 403 24.01 -35.15 -18.93
N VAL A 404 24.36 -34.39 -19.96
CA VAL A 404 23.62 -33.22 -20.42
C VAL A 404 23.27 -33.44 -21.87
N ASN A 405 22.02 -33.18 -22.22
CA ASN A 405 21.47 -33.44 -23.52
C ASN A 405 20.86 -32.19 -24.11
N PHE A 406 20.99 -32.02 -25.42
CA PHE A 406 20.31 -31.00 -26.21
C PHE A 406 19.61 -31.70 -27.37
N THR A 407 18.36 -31.34 -27.64
CA THR A 407 17.57 -31.96 -28.71
C THR A 407 17.20 -30.91 -29.74
N PHE A 408 17.50 -31.14 -31.00
CA PHE A 408 17.21 -30.19 -32.07
C PHE A 408 16.45 -30.86 -33.21
N GLY A 409 15.81 -30.07 -34.06
CA GLY A 409 15.36 -30.53 -35.36
C GLY A 409 16.54 -30.82 -36.28
N ALA A 410 16.48 -31.90 -37.06
CA ALA A 410 17.57 -32.30 -37.97
C ALA A 410 17.88 -31.26 -39.07
N TYR A 411 16.98 -30.30 -39.29
CA TYR A 411 17.16 -29.19 -40.24
C TYR A 411 17.93 -28.00 -39.65
N GLU A 412 18.15 -27.97 -38.33
CA GLU A 412 18.76 -26.83 -37.61
C GLU A 412 20.29 -26.96 -37.57
N THR A 413 20.88 -27.25 -38.73
CA THR A 413 22.31 -27.62 -38.85
C THR A 413 23.24 -26.54 -38.31
N GLU A 414 22.97 -25.26 -38.57
CA GLU A 414 23.78 -24.14 -38.07
C GLU A 414 23.75 -24.04 -36.53
N VAL A 415 22.56 -24.21 -35.93
CA VAL A 415 22.39 -24.17 -34.47
C VAL A 415 23.06 -25.37 -33.81
N ILE A 416 22.95 -26.56 -34.43
CA ILE A 416 23.60 -27.79 -33.97
C ILE A 416 25.12 -27.64 -33.97
N GLU A 417 25.72 -27.17 -35.07
CA GLU A 417 27.18 -27.00 -35.18
C GLU A 417 27.71 -25.91 -34.24
N ASP A 418 26.97 -24.80 -34.09
CA ASP A 418 27.31 -23.77 -33.12
C ASP A 418 27.26 -24.30 -31.67
N CYS A 419 26.22 -25.06 -31.32
CA CYS A 419 26.10 -25.70 -30.00
C CYS A 419 27.26 -26.68 -29.74
N LYS A 420 27.62 -27.52 -30.72
CA LYS A 420 28.78 -28.43 -30.64
C LYS A 420 30.08 -27.67 -30.39
N ALA A 421 30.32 -26.59 -31.14
CA ALA A 421 31.51 -25.76 -31.00
C ALA A 421 31.61 -25.12 -29.61
N LEU A 422 30.50 -24.58 -29.09
CA LEU A 422 30.43 -23.98 -27.75
C LEU A 422 30.67 -25.02 -26.65
N ILE A 423 30.07 -26.21 -26.76
CA ILE A 423 30.28 -27.30 -25.79
C ILE A 423 31.76 -27.70 -25.76
N SER A 424 32.38 -27.87 -26.93
CA SER A 424 33.79 -28.23 -27.05
C SER A 424 34.69 -27.15 -26.44
N ARG A 425 34.40 -25.86 -26.70
CA ARG A 425 35.14 -24.72 -26.14
C ARG A 425 35.09 -24.66 -24.61
N TYR A 426 33.91 -24.83 -24.01
CA TYR A 426 33.75 -24.63 -22.56
C TYR A 426 34.04 -25.88 -21.72
N PHE A 427 33.79 -27.08 -22.26
CA PHE A 427 33.93 -28.32 -21.50
C PHE A 427 35.06 -29.23 -22.00
N ASN A 428 35.76 -28.85 -23.07
CA ASN A 428 36.84 -29.61 -23.71
C ASN A 428 36.43 -31.08 -23.94
N LYS A 429 35.21 -31.28 -24.45
CA LYS A 429 34.62 -32.58 -24.72
C LYS A 429 33.78 -32.54 -26.00
N GLN A 430 33.88 -33.62 -26.76
CA GLN A 430 33.01 -33.86 -27.90
C GLN A 430 31.66 -34.40 -27.41
N VAL A 431 30.59 -34.02 -28.12
CA VAL A 431 29.25 -34.57 -27.91
C VAL A 431 29.05 -35.81 -28.78
N LYS A 432 28.27 -36.77 -28.28
CA LYS A 432 27.79 -37.90 -29.06
C LYS A 432 26.50 -37.47 -29.77
N GLU A 433 26.47 -37.60 -31.08
CA GLU A 433 25.27 -37.34 -31.87
C GLU A 433 24.44 -38.62 -32.00
N GLU A 434 23.19 -38.56 -31.55
CA GLU A 434 22.24 -39.65 -31.65
C GLU A 434 21.04 -39.20 -32.50
N LYS A 435 20.79 -39.90 -33.60
CA LYS A 435 19.60 -39.68 -34.43
C LYS A 435 18.44 -40.45 -33.81
N ASN A 436 17.39 -39.73 -33.41
CA ASN A 436 16.17 -40.37 -32.95
C ASN A 436 15.42 -41.00 -34.14
N THR A 437 14.47 -41.90 -33.88
CA THR A 437 13.58 -42.51 -34.88
C THR A 437 12.73 -41.49 -35.67
N GLY A 438 12.70 -40.22 -35.26
CA GLY A 438 12.06 -39.11 -35.97
C GLY A 438 13.06 -38.15 -36.64
N ARG A 439 12.60 -36.91 -36.93
CA ARG A 439 13.45 -35.84 -37.50
C ARG A 439 14.26 -35.08 -36.45
N GLY A 440 14.60 -35.71 -35.33
CA GLY A 440 15.28 -35.09 -34.20
C GLY A 440 16.72 -35.59 -34.04
N ILE A 441 17.62 -34.67 -33.70
CA ILE A 441 19.02 -34.96 -33.37
C ILE A 441 19.23 -34.68 -31.89
N ARG A 442 19.74 -35.66 -31.13
CA ARG A 442 20.14 -35.50 -29.73
C ARG A 442 21.66 -35.39 -29.64
N LEU A 443 22.14 -34.33 -29.01
CA LEU A 443 23.55 -34.15 -28.64
C LEU A 443 23.72 -34.55 -27.18
N ALA A 444 24.36 -35.69 -26.93
CA ALA A 444 24.60 -36.22 -25.60
C ALA A 444 26.04 -35.90 -25.14
N LEU A 445 26.16 -35.19 -24.02
CA LEU A 445 27.42 -34.83 -23.38
C LEU A 445 27.58 -35.57 -22.05
N HIS A 446 28.44 -36.58 -22.02
CA HIS A 446 28.79 -37.29 -20.78
C HIS A 446 29.88 -36.52 -20.01
N SER A 447 29.46 -35.63 -19.10
CA SER A 447 30.35 -34.79 -18.30
C SER A 447 29.74 -34.42 -16.96
N VAL A 448 30.35 -34.89 -15.86
CA VAL A 448 29.99 -34.48 -14.49
C VAL A 448 30.13 -32.96 -14.32
N ARG A 449 31.16 -32.34 -14.92
CA ARG A 449 31.38 -30.89 -14.88
C ARG A 449 30.23 -30.14 -15.54
N ALA A 450 29.82 -30.57 -16.73
CA ALA A 450 28.72 -29.94 -17.44
C ALA A 450 27.40 -30.17 -16.71
N PHE A 451 27.15 -31.36 -16.18
CA PHE A 451 25.96 -31.65 -15.38
C PHE A 451 25.85 -30.70 -14.17
N HIS A 452 26.92 -30.54 -13.40
CA HIS A 452 26.94 -29.63 -12.24
C HIS A 452 26.76 -28.16 -12.63
N PHE A 453 27.26 -27.76 -13.80
CA PHE A 453 27.01 -26.44 -14.36
C PHE A 453 25.54 -26.27 -14.76
N PHE A 454 25.00 -27.17 -15.60
CA PHE A 454 23.70 -26.98 -16.20
C PHE A 454 22.51 -27.23 -15.25
N LYS A 455 22.67 -28.09 -14.24
CA LYS A 455 21.58 -28.38 -13.28
C LYS A 455 21.05 -27.13 -12.54
N GLN A 456 21.85 -26.07 -12.43
CA GLN A 456 21.44 -24.83 -11.76
C GLN A 456 20.32 -24.09 -12.50
N PHE A 457 20.19 -24.33 -13.81
CA PHE A 457 19.16 -23.74 -14.67
C PHE A 457 17.82 -24.48 -14.60
N GLY A 458 17.70 -25.51 -13.75
CA GLY A 458 16.48 -26.28 -13.53
C GLY A 458 16.42 -27.57 -14.34
N GLN A 459 15.78 -28.59 -13.77
CA GLN A 459 15.59 -29.90 -14.40
C GLN A 459 14.13 -30.08 -14.84
N GLY A 460 13.94 -30.45 -16.10
CA GLY A 460 12.62 -30.51 -16.74
C GLY A 460 12.13 -29.13 -17.19
N ALA A 461 11.36 -29.11 -18.28
CA ALA A 461 10.99 -27.88 -18.99
C ALA A 461 10.27 -26.81 -18.12
N HIS A 462 9.42 -27.25 -17.19
CA HIS A 462 8.64 -26.36 -16.32
C HIS A 462 9.45 -25.73 -15.17
N ASN A 463 10.60 -26.31 -14.81
CA ASN A 463 11.45 -25.83 -13.72
C ASN A 463 12.64 -24.98 -14.24
N LYS A 464 12.73 -24.80 -15.56
CA LYS A 464 13.80 -24.00 -16.17
C LYS A 464 13.78 -22.57 -15.64
N ARG A 465 14.95 -22.02 -15.32
CA ARG A 465 15.12 -20.70 -14.70
C ARG A 465 16.51 -20.14 -14.94
N ILE A 466 16.62 -18.82 -14.86
CA ILE A 466 17.86 -18.07 -14.96
C ILE A 466 18.36 -17.75 -13.53
N PRO A 467 19.56 -18.19 -13.12
CA PRO A 467 20.14 -17.85 -11.82
C PRO A 467 20.67 -16.39 -11.77
N ASP A 468 20.88 -15.84 -10.57
CA ASP A 468 21.30 -14.44 -10.32
C ASP A 468 22.43 -13.95 -11.22
N TRP A 469 23.52 -14.71 -11.31
CA TRP A 469 24.72 -14.29 -12.03
C TRP A 469 24.51 -14.19 -13.55
N VAL A 470 23.53 -14.93 -14.09
CA VAL A 470 23.13 -14.84 -15.50
C VAL A 470 22.11 -13.72 -15.67
N PHE A 471 21.16 -13.59 -14.73
CA PHE A 471 20.13 -12.56 -14.79
C PHE A 471 20.71 -11.14 -14.69
N PHE A 472 21.73 -10.92 -13.86
CA PHE A 472 22.36 -9.59 -13.71
C PHE A 472 23.62 -9.39 -14.56
N ALA A 473 23.87 -10.24 -15.54
CA ALA A 473 25.00 -10.07 -16.45
C ALA A 473 24.91 -8.76 -17.24
N ASP A 474 26.03 -8.35 -17.83
CA ASP A 474 26.07 -7.23 -18.76
C ASP A 474 25.19 -7.46 -19.99
N PHE A 475 24.82 -6.36 -20.65
CA PHE A 475 23.85 -6.38 -21.74
C PHE A 475 24.31 -7.22 -22.94
N SER A 476 25.63 -7.29 -23.23
CA SER A 476 26.13 -8.09 -24.36
C SER A 476 25.93 -9.59 -24.15
N LYS A 477 26.11 -10.04 -22.90
CA LYS A 477 25.82 -11.42 -22.47
C LYS A 477 24.32 -11.70 -22.48
N GLN A 478 23.50 -10.75 -22.00
CA GLN A 478 22.04 -10.90 -22.05
C GLN A 478 21.47 -11.00 -23.47
N VAL A 479 22.04 -10.26 -24.44
CA VAL A 479 21.67 -10.40 -25.86
C VAL A 479 21.92 -11.82 -26.35
N GLN A 480 23.09 -12.41 -26.04
CA GLN A 480 23.41 -13.78 -26.45
C GLN A 480 22.54 -14.82 -25.74
N LEU A 481 22.16 -14.60 -24.48
CA LEU A 481 21.20 -15.43 -23.76
C LEU A 481 19.85 -15.49 -24.49
N VAL A 482 19.31 -14.32 -24.83
CA VAL A 482 18.03 -14.21 -25.55
C VAL A 482 18.15 -14.79 -26.95
N LYS A 483 19.28 -14.59 -27.64
CA LYS A 483 19.55 -15.21 -28.94
C LYS A 483 19.54 -16.73 -28.88
N GLY A 484 20.23 -17.33 -27.91
CA GLY A 484 20.25 -18.79 -27.74
C GLY A 484 18.86 -19.36 -27.40
N LEU A 485 18.09 -18.67 -26.55
CA LEU A 485 16.70 -19.01 -26.27
C LEU A 485 15.82 -18.98 -27.53
N TRP A 486 15.97 -17.92 -28.34
CA TRP A 486 15.16 -17.73 -29.53
C TRP A 486 15.54 -18.70 -30.68
N LEU A 487 16.82 -19.02 -30.82
CA LEU A 487 17.28 -19.98 -31.83
C LEU A 487 16.84 -21.42 -31.55
N GLY A 488 16.58 -21.78 -30.28
CA GLY A 488 16.00 -23.08 -29.93
C GLY A 488 14.46 -23.06 -29.91
N ASP A 489 13.89 -22.31 -28.96
CA ASP A 489 12.44 -22.33 -28.66
C ASP A 489 11.65 -21.18 -29.33
N GLY A 490 12.33 -20.37 -30.14
CA GLY A 490 11.76 -19.18 -30.74
C GLY A 490 11.30 -19.36 -32.19
N CYS A 491 10.40 -18.47 -32.62
CA CYS A 491 10.01 -18.38 -34.02
C CYS A 491 9.77 -16.93 -34.45
N LEU A 492 10.07 -16.65 -35.72
CA LEU A 492 9.64 -15.43 -36.39
C LEU A 492 8.22 -15.63 -36.90
N VAL A 493 7.25 -15.00 -36.25
CA VAL A 493 5.85 -15.08 -36.69
C VAL A 493 5.61 -14.04 -37.77
N ASN A 494 5.24 -14.51 -38.96
CA ASN A 494 4.97 -13.68 -40.13
C ASN A 494 3.48 -13.67 -40.47
N GLN A 495 2.74 -12.68 -39.98
CA GLN A 495 1.33 -12.47 -40.30
C GLN A 495 1.16 -11.31 -41.30
N PRO A 496 0.08 -11.30 -42.11
CA PRO A 496 -0.12 -10.29 -43.16
C PRO A 496 -0.04 -8.83 -42.71
N ARG A 497 -0.28 -8.54 -41.43
CA ARG A 497 -0.28 -7.19 -40.84
C ARG A 497 0.72 -7.00 -39.71
N GLN A 498 1.46 -8.03 -39.33
CA GLN A 498 2.35 -7.99 -38.16
C GLN A 498 3.46 -9.04 -38.27
N ARG A 499 4.71 -8.61 -38.09
CA ARG A 499 5.84 -9.51 -37.87
C ARG A 499 6.35 -9.34 -36.45
N TYR A 500 6.60 -10.44 -35.76
CA TYR A 500 7.04 -10.40 -34.36
C TYR A 500 7.86 -11.62 -33.99
N LEU A 501 8.71 -11.45 -32.99
CA LEU A 501 9.51 -12.53 -32.43
C LEU A 501 8.73 -13.16 -31.29
N ASN A 502 8.70 -14.50 -31.25
CA ASN A 502 8.07 -15.27 -30.20
C ASN A 502 9.11 -16.21 -29.58
N ILE A 503 9.05 -16.41 -28.27
CA ILE A 503 9.70 -17.49 -27.53
C ILE A 503 8.61 -18.24 -26.77
N THR A 504 8.61 -19.57 -26.83
CA THR A 504 7.61 -20.39 -26.14
C THR A 504 8.27 -21.18 -25.00
N THR A 505 7.64 -21.23 -23.83
CA THR A 505 8.14 -22.03 -22.70
C THR A 505 7.01 -22.56 -21.83
N THR A 506 7.25 -23.65 -21.09
CA THR A 506 6.32 -24.15 -20.07
C THR A 506 6.67 -23.66 -18.66
N SER A 507 7.85 -23.05 -18.47
CA SER A 507 8.25 -22.46 -17.19
C SER A 507 7.70 -21.03 -17.05
N LYS A 508 6.81 -20.84 -16.07
CA LYS A 508 6.29 -19.53 -15.71
C LYS A 508 7.42 -18.59 -15.29
N THR A 509 8.35 -19.08 -14.47
CA THR A 509 9.50 -18.32 -13.97
C THR A 509 10.39 -17.85 -15.11
N LEU A 510 10.72 -18.74 -16.06
CA LEU A 510 11.54 -18.38 -17.23
C LEU A 510 10.84 -17.33 -18.11
N ALA A 511 9.52 -17.41 -18.28
CA ALA A 511 8.78 -16.42 -19.06
C ALA A 511 8.86 -15.01 -18.45
N TYR A 512 8.65 -14.87 -17.14
CA TYR A 512 8.80 -13.59 -16.42
C TYR A 512 10.25 -13.10 -16.42
N GLN A 513 11.22 -13.99 -16.19
CA GLN A 513 12.64 -13.62 -16.24
C GLN A 513 13.05 -13.15 -17.64
N THR A 514 12.57 -13.81 -18.69
CA THR A 514 12.80 -13.39 -20.09
C THR A 514 12.19 -12.02 -20.34
N GLN A 515 10.96 -11.75 -19.86
CA GLN A 515 10.35 -10.42 -19.95
C GLN A 515 11.21 -9.33 -19.27
N LEU A 516 11.75 -9.60 -18.08
CA LEU A 516 12.61 -8.65 -17.37
C LEU A 516 13.97 -8.46 -18.06
N VAL A 517 14.57 -9.52 -18.61
CA VAL A 517 15.81 -9.41 -19.41
C VAL A 517 15.57 -8.58 -20.66
N LEU A 518 14.44 -8.78 -21.36
CA LEU A 518 14.06 -7.94 -22.50
C LEU A 518 13.89 -6.47 -22.07
N ALA A 519 13.22 -6.21 -20.95
CA ALA A 519 13.05 -4.86 -20.42
C ALA A 519 14.40 -4.17 -20.15
N ARG A 520 15.36 -4.89 -19.57
CA ARG A 520 16.75 -4.40 -19.37
C ARG A 520 17.47 -4.07 -20.68
N LEU A 521 17.15 -4.78 -21.76
CA LEU A 521 17.71 -4.53 -23.09
C LEU A 521 17.01 -3.37 -23.85
N GLY A 522 16.04 -2.70 -23.23
CA GLY A 522 15.23 -1.65 -23.85
C GLY A 522 14.06 -2.17 -24.69
N VAL A 523 13.75 -3.46 -24.60
CA VAL A 523 12.78 -4.16 -25.44
C VAL A 523 11.55 -4.55 -24.63
N VAL A 524 10.35 -4.20 -25.09
CA VAL A 524 9.11 -4.60 -24.43
C VAL A 524 8.73 -6.04 -24.80
N GLY A 525 8.74 -6.94 -23.81
CA GLY A 525 8.23 -8.31 -23.93
C GLY A 525 6.80 -8.45 -23.40
N VAL A 526 5.93 -9.11 -24.16
CA VAL A 526 4.53 -9.40 -23.80
C VAL A 526 4.41 -10.88 -23.47
N VAL A 527 4.06 -11.21 -22.23
CA VAL A 527 3.88 -12.61 -21.81
C VAL A 527 2.40 -12.98 -21.86
N GLU A 528 2.08 -14.01 -22.63
CA GLU A 528 0.73 -14.55 -22.77
C GLU A 528 0.66 -15.98 -22.24
N ARG A 529 -0.41 -16.31 -21.53
CA ARG A 529 -0.73 -17.67 -21.09
C ARG A 529 -1.66 -18.33 -22.09
N GLN A 530 -1.34 -19.55 -22.52
CA GLN A 530 -2.21 -20.40 -23.30
C GLN A 530 -2.46 -21.72 -22.57
N ASN A 531 -3.74 -22.03 -22.35
CA ASN A 531 -4.19 -23.31 -21.83
C ASN A 531 -4.84 -24.10 -22.97
N CYS A 532 -4.39 -25.34 -23.18
CA CYS A 532 -4.99 -26.26 -24.14
C CYS A 532 -5.42 -27.52 -23.37
N ALA A 533 -6.66 -27.98 -23.59
CA ALA A 533 -7.17 -29.18 -22.93
C ALA A 533 -6.23 -30.39 -23.17
N GLY A 534 -5.91 -31.12 -22.11
CA GLY A 534 -5.00 -32.28 -22.16
C GLY A 534 -3.51 -31.95 -22.33
N LYS A 535 -3.11 -30.66 -22.38
CA LYS A 535 -1.71 -30.23 -22.46
C LYS A 535 -1.34 -29.36 -21.26
N LYS A 536 -0.03 -29.30 -20.95
CA LYS A 536 0.49 -28.38 -19.93
C LYS A 536 0.28 -26.93 -20.38
N THR A 537 0.10 -26.02 -19.42
CA THR A 537 0.06 -24.58 -19.69
C THR A 537 1.34 -24.12 -20.35
N VAL A 538 1.19 -23.30 -21.39
CA VAL A 538 2.29 -22.73 -22.16
C VAL A 538 2.29 -21.22 -21.98
N TYR A 539 3.49 -20.65 -21.89
CA TYR A 539 3.75 -19.22 -21.84
C TYR A 539 4.46 -18.78 -23.11
N ARG A 540 3.95 -17.74 -23.75
CA ARG A 540 4.52 -17.14 -24.95
C ARG A 540 5.04 -15.76 -24.63
N VAL A 541 6.33 -15.53 -24.86
CA VAL A 541 6.97 -14.23 -24.76
C VAL A 541 7.05 -13.64 -26.16
N ASN A 542 6.21 -12.65 -26.44
CA ASN A 542 6.11 -12.01 -27.75
C ASN A 542 6.76 -10.62 -27.73
N VAL A 543 7.51 -10.29 -28.78
CA VAL A 543 8.10 -8.97 -28.98
C VAL A 543 7.60 -8.41 -30.30
N PHE A 544 6.83 -7.33 -30.24
CA PHE A 544 6.09 -6.77 -31.38
C PHE A 544 6.68 -5.44 -31.87
N GLY A 545 6.34 -5.08 -33.11
CA GLY A 545 6.52 -3.72 -33.61
C GLY A 545 7.99 -3.29 -33.69
N LYS A 546 8.28 -2.04 -33.27
CA LYS A 546 9.65 -1.51 -33.28
C LYS A 546 10.60 -2.28 -32.37
N TYR A 547 10.09 -2.83 -31.26
CA TYR A 547 10.90 -3.58 -30.30
C TYR A 547 11.36 -4.92 -30.90
N ALA A 548 10.59 -5.50 -31.82
CA ALA A 548 10.98 -6.73 -32.53
C ALA A 548 12.19 -6.48 -33.45
N LEU A 549 12.15 -5.38 -34.19
CA LEU A 549 13.26 -4.91 -35.03
C LEU A 549 14.50 -4.61 -34.19
N GLU A 550 14.33 -3.89 -33.09
CA GLU A 550 15.41 -3.57 -32.17
C GLU A 550 16.07 -4.84 -31.60
N LEU A 551 15.27 -5.81 -31.16
CA LEU A 551 15.78 -7.08 -30.66
C LEU A 551 16.48 -7.90 -31.75
N ALA A 552 15.89 -7.98 -32.95
CA ALA A 552 16.48 -8.67 -34.10
C ALA A 552 17.85 -8.07 -34.45
N ASN A 553 17.96 -6.74 -34.51
CA ASN A 553 19.22 -6.03 -34.75
C ASN A 553 20.27 -6.33 -33.67
N LYS A 554 19.89 -6.32 -32.38
CA LYS A 554 20.82 -6.67 -31.29
C LYS A 554 21.32 -8.11 -31.40
N MET A 555 20.45 -9.05 -31.81
CA MET A 555 20.81 -10.46 -31.98
C MET A 555 21.55 -10.76 -33.30
N GLY A 556 21.58 -9.81 -34.25
CA GLY A 556 22.08 -10.03 -35.60
C GLY A 556 21.21 -11.01 -36.39
N ILE A 557 19.89 -10.88 -36.31
CA ILE A 557 18.92 -11.69 -37.04
C ILE A 557 18.26 -10.83 -38.12
N ASP A 558 18.23 -11.33 -39.35
CA ASP A 558 17.63 -10.63 -40.47
C ASP A 558 16.11 -10.57 -40.33
N MET A 559 15.60 -9.39 -40.03
CA MET A 559 14.16 -9.12 -39.94
C MET A 559 13.81 -7.88 -40.76
N VAL A 560 13.33 -8.09 -41.98
CA VAL A 560 12.77 -7.01 -42.80
C VAL A 560 11.34 -6.73 -42.32
N TYR A 561 11.11 -5.57 -41.72
CA TYR A 561 9.76 -5.15 -41.31
C TYR A 561 9.61 -3.62 -41.40
N ALA A 562 8.73 -3.15 -42.28
CA ALA A 562 8.48 -1.74 -42.54
C ALA A 562 6.97 -1.43 -42.42
N PRO A 563 6.40 -1.35 -41.20
CA PRO A 563 4.99 -1.07 -41.04
C PRO A 563 4.68 0.40 -41.36
N THR A 564 3.55 0.63 -42.04
CA THR A 564 3.09 1.97 -42.44
C THR A 564 2.54 2.81 -41.29
N LYS A 565 2.19 2.20 -40.15
CA LYS A 565 1.74 2.88 -38.93
C LYS A 565 2.18 2.09 -37.68
N PHE A 566 2.95 2.72 -36.79
CA PHE A 566 3.19 2.18 -35.44
C PHE A 566 2.11 2.71 -34.49
N VAL A 567 1.27 1.81 -33.97
CA VAL A 567 0.42 2.11 -32.82
C VAL A 567 0.97 1.31 -31.65
N ASP A 568 2.04 1.81 -31.05
CA ASP A 568 2.67 1.15 -29.91
C ASP A 568 1.73 1.25 -28.71
N LYS A 569 1.17 0.11 -28.30
CA LYS A 569 0.33 0.05 -27.10
C LYS A 569 1.13 0.24 -25.82
N PHE A 570 2.42 -0.08 -25.88
CA PHE A 570 3.36 -0.15 -24.77
C PHE A 570 4.41 0.95 -24.88
N GLN A 571 4.86 1.45 -23.74
CA GLN A 571 5.94 2.43 -23.66
C GLN A 571 7.02 1.90 -22.72
N ILE A 572 8.26 2.30 -22.96
CA ILE A 572 9.39 1.99 -22.10
C ILE A 572 10.17 3.27 -21.86
N THR A 573 10.63 3.43 -20.63
CA THR A 573 11.54 4.48 -20.18
C THR A 573 12.76 3.82 -19.58
N GLU A 574 13.73 4.60 -19.10
CA GLU A 574 14.90 4.07 -18.39
C GLU A 574 14.53 3.27 -17.12
N ASN A 575 13.43 3.64 -16.45
CA ASN A 575 13.05 3.05 -15.16
C ASN A 575 11.91 2.04 -15.24
N TYR A 576 10.97 2.23 -16.18
CA TYR A 576 9.71 1.48 -16.21
C TYR A 576 9.31 1.05 -17.61
N VAL A 577 8.67 -0.11 -17.69
CA VAL A 577 7.82 -0.53 -18.80
C VAL A 577 6.36 -0.27 -18.45
N TYR A 578 5.64 0.41 -19.34
CA TYR A 578 4.25 0.80 -19.16
C TYR A 578 3.35 -0.15 -19.92
N TYR A 579 2.51 -0.86 -19.17
CA TYR A 579 1.55 -1.81 -19.70
C TYR A 579 0.12 -1.30 -19.51
N PRO A 580 -0.70 -1.26 -20.57
CA PRO A 580 -2.07 -0.79 -20.46
C PRO A 580 -2.98 -1.81 -19.76
N ILE A 581 -3.91 -1.32 -18.94
CA ILE A 581 -4.97 -2.13 -18.33
C ILE A 581 -5.95 -2.60 -19.41
N ARG A 582 -6.20 -3.92 -19.46
CA ARG A 582 -7.12 -4.59 -20.39
C ARG A 582 -8.56 -4.55 -19.88
N SER A 583 -8.76 -4.89 -18.62
CA SER A 583 -10.05 -5.00 -17.94
C SER A 583 -9.86 -4.88 -16.44
N ILE A 584 -10.91 -4.41 -15.76
CA ILE A 584 -10.99 -4.34 -14.30
C ILE A 584 -12.35 -4.93 -13.95
N ASP A 585 -12.34 -6.02 -13.20
CA ASP A 585 -13.54 -6.66 -12.67
C ASP A 585 -13.52 -6.53 -11.14
N ARG A 586 -14.70 -6.51 -10.51
CA ARG A 586 -14.81 -6.53 -9.05
C ARG A 586 -15.74 -7.63 -8.58
N GLN A 587 -15.38 -8.28 -7.49
CA GLN A 587 -16.18 -9.32 -6.85
C GLN A 587 -16.25 -9.08 -5.36
N PHE A 588 -17.45 -9.10 -4.79
CA PHE A 588 -17.60 -9.06 -3.34
C PHE A 588 -17.24 -10.42 -2.75
N VAL A 589 -16.42 -10.42 -1.70
CA VAL A 589 -16.00 -11.60 -0.96
C VAL A 589 -16.21 -11.37 0.54
N ALA A 590 -16.48 -12.45 1.27
CA ALA A 590 -16.61 -12.44 2.72
C ALA A 590 -15.58 -13.39 3.34
N ASN A 591 -14.86 -12.92 4.37
CA ASN A 591 -13.83 -13.66 5.08
C ASN A 591 -12.77 -14.30 4.17
N TYR A 592 -12.39 -13.60 3.10
CA TYR A 592 -11.39 -14.06 2.15
C TYR A 592 -9.99 -13.82 2.70
N LYS A 593 -9.12 -14.83 2.66
CA LYS A 593 -7.72 -14.68 3.08
C LYS A 593 -6.96 -13.82 2.07
N VAL A 594 -6.37 -12.74 2.54
CA VAL A 594 -5.52 -11.84 1.76
C VAL A 594 -4.17 -11.70 2.45
N MET A 595 -3.13 -11.40 1.68
CA MET A 595 -1.77 -11.28 2.20
C MET A 595 -1.08 -10.01 1.73
N ASP A 596 -0.11 -9.55 2.50
CA ASP A 596 0.83 -8.53 2.07
C ASP A 596 2.20 -8.74 2.73
N VAL A 597 3.19 -7.96 2.33
CA VAL A 597 4.56 -7.99 2.88
C VAL A 597 5.04 -6.59 3.23
N THR A 598 5.90 -6.45 4.23
CA THR A 598 6.69 -5.22 4.41
C THR A 598 8.06 -5.44 3.80
N VAL A 599 8.49 -4.48 3.01
CA VAL A 599 9.76 -4.45 2.26
C VAL A 599 10.59 -3.28 2.79
N ALA A 600 11.87 -3.53 3.05
CA ALA A 600 12.78 -2.52 3.56
C ALA A 600 12.97 -1.34 2.59
N ASP A 601 13.08 -0.13 3.14
CA ASP A 601 13.38 1.15 2.50
C ASP A 601 12.31 1.66 1.50
N ASP A 602 12.04 0.91 0.44
CA ASP A 602 11.28 1.37 -0.73
C ASP A 602 9.76 1.21 -0.58
N HIS A 603 9.29 0.49 0.45
CA HIS A 603 7.87 0.30 0.78
C HIS A 603 6.96 -0.13 -0.40
N THR A 604 7.51 -0.89 -1.35
CA THR A 604 6.81 -1.33 -2.56
C THR A 604 7.28 -2.73 -2.96
N PHE A 605 6.46 -3.42 -3.74
CA PHE A 605 6.81 -4.70 -4.36
C PHE A 605 6.07 -4.85 -5.70
N VAL A 606 6.35 -5.93 -6.44
CA VAL A 606 5.80 -6.13 -7.78
C VAL A 606 5.01 -7.44 -7.87
N PRO A 607 3.74 -7.47 -7.40
CA PRO A 607 2.81 -8.58 -7.63
C PRO A 607 2.28 -8.58 -9.08
N ALA A 608 2.19 -9.77 -9.69
CA ALA A 608 1.67 -9.99 -11.05
C ALA A 608 2.29 -9.11 -12.15
N GLY A 609 3.53 -8.62 -11.96
CA GLY A 609 4.18 -7.69 -12.89
C GLY A 609 3.74 -6.23 -12.76
N VAL A 610 2.94 -5.90 -11.75
CA VAL A 610 2.43 -4.56 -11.47
C VAL A 610 3.06 -4.02 -10.18
N THR A 611 3.57 -2.79 -10.21
CA THR A 611 4.16 -2.17 -9.00
C THR A 611 3.07 -1.68 -8.06
N THR A 612 3.13 -2.09 -6.79
CA THR A 612 2.16 -1.69 -5.77
C THR A 612 2.85 -1.24 -4.48
N SER A 613 2.14 -0.45 -3.69
CA SER A 613 2.55 -0.10 -2.33
C SER A 613 2.36 -1.30 -1.41
N ASN A 614 3.21 -1.39 -0.39
CA ASN A 614 3.16 -2.45 0.59
C ASN A 614 2.56 -1.99 1.92
N CYS A 615 2.26 -2.94 2.78
CA CYS A 615 1.90 -2.72 4.16
C CYS A 615 3.12 -2.22 4.92
N VAL A 616 3.01 -1.02 5.46
CA VAL A 616 3.96 -0.48 6.42
C VAL A 616 3.42 -0.61 7.83
N ASP A 617 4.29 -0.86 8.81
CA ASP A 617 3.99 -0.61 10.22
C ASP A 617 3.91 0.92 10.45
N ALA A 618 2.99 1.59 9.76
CA ALA A 618 2.66 3.00 10.01
C ALA A 618 1.47 3.09 10.98
N CYS A 619 1.45 2.16 11.93
CA CYS A 619 0.43 2.06 12.95
C CYS A 619 0.50 3.31 13.86
N PRO A 620 -0.60 4.08 14.01
CA PRO A 620 -0.64 5.21 14.92
C PRO A 620 -0.74 4.80 16.39
N PHE A 621 -0.76 3.50 16.73
CA PHE A 621 -0.72 3.04 18.13
C PHE A 621 0.53 3.53 18.89
N TYR A 622 1.52 4.08 18.18
CA TYR A 622 2.69 4.72 18.78
C TYR A 622 2.76 6.24 18.58
N ALA A 623 1.82 6.85 17.86
CA ALA A 623 1.66 8.31 17.78
C ALA A 623 1.00 8.85 19.06
N LEU A 624 0.08 8.07 19.64
CA LEU A 624 -0.50 8.26 20.98
C LEU A 624 -0.26 7.00 21.83
N GLU A 625 0.38 7.13 22.99
CA GLU A 625 0.56 6.01 23.93
C GLU A 625 -0.73 5.80 24.75
N MET A 626 -1.32 4.61 24.65
CA MET A 626 -2.55 4.21 25.36
C MET A 626 -2.25 3.69 26.77
N THR A 627 -3.23 3.81 27.66
CA THR A 627 -3.16 3.24 29.01
C THR A 627 -3.58 1.77 29.01
N PRO A 628 -3.15 0.96 29.99
CA PRO A 628 -3.50 -0.46 30.08
C PRO A 628 -4.97 -0.74 30.43
N ASP A 629 -5.75 0.28 30.79
CA ASP A 629 -7.03 0.10 31.50
C ASP A 629 -8.22 -0.25 30.60
N PHE A 630 -8.06 -0.24 29.27
CA PHE A 630 -9.10 -0.64 28.31
C PHE A 630 -8.66 -1.87 27.50
N GLU A 631 -9.45 -2.94 27.56
CA GLU A 631 -9.21 -4.16 26.81
C GLU A 631 -9.48 -3.90 25.32
N LEU A 632 -8.43 -3.99 24.48
CA LEU A 632 -8.46 -3.76 23.03
C LEU A 632 -9.22 -4.84 22.24
N SER A 633 -10.11 -5.60 22.87
CA SER A 633 -10.82 -6.73 22.29
C SER A 633 -12.30 -6.43 22.13
N SER A 634 -12.65 -5.64 21.11
CA SER A 634 -14.05 -5.55 20.66
C SER A 634 -14.23 -6.34 19.37
N LEU A 635 -15.33 -7.11 19.30
CA LEU A 635 -15.73 -7.88 18.11
C LEU A 635 -16.54 -7.04 17.11
N SER A 636 -16.88 -5.79 17.44
CA SER A 636 -17.62 -4.87 16.57
C SER A 636 -16.78 -3.66 16.19
N ARG A 637 -16.97 -3.14 14.96
CA ARG A 637 -16.23 -1.96 14.46
C ARG A 637 -16.50 -0.70 15.31
N GLN A 638 -17.64 -0.63 15.97
CA GLN A 638 -18.05 0.47 16.83
C GLN A 638 -17.32 0.45 18.18
N GLY A 639 -17.07 -0.74 18.75
CA GLY A 639 -16.28 -0.86 19.99
C GLY A 639 -14.78 -0.67 19.78
N LEU A 640 -14.37 -0.36 18.55
CA LEU A 640 -13.02 0.02 18.17
C LEU A 640 -12.82 1.55 18.13
N VAL A 641 -13.81 2.36 18.54
CA VAL A 641 -13.67 3.83 18.64
C VAL A 641 -13.43 4.28 20.08
N TYR A 642 -12.34 5.02 20.27
CA TYR A 642 -11.86 5.49 21.56
C TYR A 642 -11.90 7.02 21.59
N PHE A 643 -12.75 7.57 22.46
CA PHE A 643 -12.90 9.01 22.67
C PHE A 643 -11.77 9.60 23.51
N PRO A 644 -11.59 10.93 23.49
CA PRO A 644 -10.55 11.60 24.28
C PRO A 644 -10.50 11.22 25.76
N THR A 645 -11.64 10.93 26.39
CA THR A 645 -11.72 10.48 27.78
C THR A 645 -11.21 9.06 27.99
N ALA A 646 -11.43 8.15 27.03
CA ALA A 646 -10.92 6.78 27.06
C ALA A 646 -9.42 6.70 26.76
N LEU A 647 -8.90 7.69 26.00
CA LEU A 647 -7.50 7.80 25.63
C LEU A 647 -6.64 8.56 26.68
N ALA A 648 -7.25 9.10 27.74
CA ALA A 648 -6.56 9.93 28.72
C ALA A 648 -5.69 9.10 29.67
N ALA A 649 -4.42 9.48 29.86
CA ALA A 649 -3.54 8.89 30.87
C ALA A 649 -4.13 9.00 32.30
N PRO A 650 -4.01 7.99 33.18
CA PRO A 650 -4.45 8.11 34.56
C PRO A 650 -3.73 9.29 35.23
N LYS A 651 -4.46 10.03 36.07
CA LYS A 651 -3.88 11.11 36.87
C LYS A 651 -2.86 10.49 37.84
N PHE A 652 -1.57 10.57 37.53
CA PHE A 652 -0.54 10.30 38.54
C PHE A 652 -0.74 11.27 39.71
N SER A 653 -0.91 10.73 40.91
CA SER A 653 -1.11 11.48 42.16
C SER A 653 0.13 12.24 42.63
N SER A 654 1.23 12.16 41.89
CA SER A 654 2.48 12.86 42.19
C SER A 654 2.87 13.75 41.02
N PRO A 655 3.08 15.06 41.22
CA PRO A 655 3.70 15.88 40.19
C PRO A 655 5.08 15.28 39.88
N PRO A 656 5.49 15.17 38.60
CA PRO A 656 6.85 14.78 38.28
C PRO A 656 7.81 15.77 38.96
N PRO A 657 8.98 15.33 39.47
CA PRO A 657 9.92 16.22 40.14
C PRO A 657 10.25 17.38 39.20
N SER A 658 10.03 18.61 39.66
CA SER A 658 10.30 19.81 38.89
C SER A 658 11.81 19.99 38.74
N ILE A 659 12.37 19.63 37.58
CA ILE A 659 13.80 19.82 37.27
C ILE A 659 14.00 21.14 36.51
N ASN A 660 13.45 22.25 37.01
CA ASN A 660 13.83 23.58 36.52
C ASN A 660 14.58 24.33 37.63
N PRO A 661 15.91 24.47 37.54
CA PRO A 661 16.73 25.17 38.54
C PRO A 661 16.26 26.61 38.77
N ILE A 662 15.70 27.25 37.73
CA ILE A 662 15.21 28.64 37.79
C ILE A 662 13.93 28.73 38.61
N ASP A 663 13.01 27.77 38.50
CA ASP A 663 11.80 27.75 39.31
C ASP A 663 12.11 27.38 40.77
N ALA A 664 13.14 26.57 41.01
CA ALA A 664 13.67 26.31 42.35
C ALA A 664 14.31 27.56 42.97
N ILE A 665 15.11 28.32 42.21
CA ILE A 665 15.74 29.57 42.65
C ILE A 665 14.69 30.68 42.85
N MET A 666 13.72 30.82 41.95
CA MET A 666 12.64 31.80 42.07
C MET A 666 11.66 31.44 43.19
N GLY A 667 11.40 30.14 43.40
CA GLY A 667 10.64 29.65 44.55
C GLY A 667 11.40 29.79 45.88
N TRP A 668 12.74 29.71 45.86
CA TRP A 668 13.59 30.01 47.02
C TRP A 668 13.62 31.52 47.33
N LEU A 669 13.76 32.38 46.31
CA LEU A 669 13.73 33.84 46.43
C LEU A 669 12.37 34.35 46.94
N ARG A 670 11.26 33.83 46.41
CA ARG A 670 9.90 34.19 46.88
C ARG A 670 9.63 33.79 48.33
N ARG A 671 10.29 32.74 48.83
CA ARG A 671 10.18 32.29 50.23
C ARG A 671 11.04 33.09 51.22
N LYS A 672 12.01 33.88 50.73
CA LYS A 672 12.90 34.72 51.57
C LYS A 672 12.56 36.21 51.56
N LEU A 673 11.67 36.65 50.65
CA LEU A 673 11.29 38.06 50.46
C LEU A 673 9.79 38.33 50.75
N LEU A 674 9.11 37.38 51.41
CA LEU A 674 7.78 37.54 51.99
C LEU A 674 7.85 37.28 53.49
#